data_AF-A0A6N7VUP7-F1
#
_entry.id   AF-A0A6N7VUP7-F1
#
_cell.length_a   1.000
_cell.length_b   1.000
_cell.length_c   1.000
_cell.angle_alpha   90.00
_cell.angle_beta   90.00
_cell.angle_gamma   90.00
#
_symmetry.space_group_name_H-M   'P 1'
#
loop_
_entity.id
_entity.type
_entity.pdbx_description
1 polymer ?
#
loop_
_entity_poly.entity_id
_entity_poly.type
_entity_poly.pdbx_seq_one_letter_code
_entity_poly.pdbx_strand_id
1 'polypeptide(L)'
;MIETIICGKVSGNFIVESLFKLKDIIEISGIFEVNSKTTIRDAYFNNLPLFTNIKNIPNNTKLAYVPFNSEINRDVDIVRYLLNRGINVIEEIPKSKKDTIKYLKEIKSKNCYYLIRNLYEETEISKMFIRKAKQIMQEQKIIYIDSFISKDMLFSIFKIIKSSLNENFCFDIKTFSHDEFITISGKISEITFCFKVYDPININNRCKYYENKLEFVFEDGSLILEFFKNIIIWENRRNLFFDKDNININLYNAEQLLNLKTSFTVENKTDLNDELLLLVKKQITFLNNMKNDGRKYLPKVHEIIKDVQLFDEFEYLVRKFDLKDDLTIKQNSYLSSNLEKNEWLYETPNLMNIHCIQDVERRYSFIDHVHVNKFLESINMYIYLSMILFFQNNGVFIDCNRKYNINEIIEKNFNSRNKNIILRWLNILFENEFIHLENNNCYLRKVVNKNNIDRYYEDAKNLWDWKLGDPLSIDYINQNIKYLQELFDGKKKCNSILFPEGDLKYAKALYKNNMVYRYINDLVAITISDYVKKYSSGINKIKILEIGAGIGATTDSVLKRLIDENLIDEVLYKYTDISNFFIQCAKSKYENVVSNIEYEKIDIDKDLEKLGKETFDIVIAVGVLNNSGKLNTVLREIYNTVKKDSLILIAEPVKEPPEMLVSQVFMMTKPTDIRLEKNRTFLNRLEWLDLLKDTFDKKQILTYPKNTHALYEFGQQLFVVKI
;
A
#
# COMPACT_ATOMS: atom_id res chain seq x y z
N MET A 1 24.61 24.44 8.31
CA MET A 1 24.04 23.08 8.48
C MET A 1 24.48 22.22 7.30
N ILE A 2 24.28 20.90 7.37
CA ILE A 2 24.60 19.94 6.31
C ILE A 2 23.31 19.64 5.55
N GLU A 3 23.27 20.05 4.29
CA GLU A 3 22.19 19.76 3.34
C GLU A 3 22.01 18.24 3.18
N THR A 4 20.88 17.74 3.66
CA THR A 4 20.62 16.31 3.85
C THR A 4 19.34 15.91 3.12
N ILE A 5 19.41 14.87 2.29
CA ILE A 5 18.22 14.25 1.70
C ILE A 5 17.90 12.92 2.37
N ILE A 6 16.61 12.65 2.61
CA ILE A 6 16.13 11.32 3.01
C ILE A 6 15.73 10.57 1.75
N CYS A 7 16.20 9.34 1.57
CA CYS A 7 15.92 8.50 0.40
C CYS A 7 15.13 7.26 0.82
N GLY A 8 13.85 7.43 1.17
CA GLY A 8 12.94 6.32 1.48
C GLY A 8 11.82 6.71 2.44
N LYS A 9 11.20 5.68 3.04
CA LYS A 9 10.09 5.81 3.99
C LYS A 9 10.46 6.65 5.21
N VAL A 10 9.55 7.54 5.61
CA VAL A 10 9.74 8.48 6.73
C VAL A 10 9.01 8.02 7.99
N SER A 11 7.68 7.90 7.96
CA SER A 11 6.88 7.49 9.14
C SER A 11 7.19 6.08 9.63
N GLY A 12 7.23 5.94 10.96
CA GLY A 12 7.46 4.67 11.64
C GLY A 12 8.94 4.31 11.75
N ASN A 13 9.84 5.04 11.07
CA ASN A 13 11.27 4.98 11.34
C ASN A 13 11.62 6.10 12.33
N PHE A 14 11.67 5.75 13.62
CA PHE A 14 12.08 6.63 14.73
C PHE A 14 13.36 7.43 14.43
N ILE A 15 14.25 6.86 13.63
CA ILE A 15 15.59 7.39 13.43
C ILE A 15 15.59 8.41 12.28
N VAL A 16 14.71 8.26 11.28
CA VAL A 16 14.35 9.33 10.34
C VAL A 16 13.62 10.46 11.09
N GLU A 17 12.67 10.16 11.97
CA GLU A 17 12.01 11.16 12.83
C GLU A 17 13.01 11.92 13.71
N SER A 18 14.08 11.26 14.14
CA SER A 18 15.18 11.87 14.89
C SER A 18 16.04 12.83 14.06
N LEU A 19 16.16 12.65 12.73
CA LEU A 19 16.84 13.61 11.86
C LEU A 19 16.15 14.98 11.90
N PHE A 20 14.81 15.03 11.94
CA PHE A 20 14.05 16.27 12.05
C PHE A 20 14.30 17.04 13.36
N LYS A 21 14.87 16.38 14.38
CA LYS A 21 15.27 17.01 15.65
C LYS A 21 16.69 17.62 15.59
N LEU A 22 17.56 17.17 14.69
CA LEU A 22 18.98 17.58 14.59
C LEU A 22 19.22 18.89 13.81
N LYS A 23 18.34 19.88 14.00
CA LYS A 23 18.32 21.17 13.29
C LYS A 23 19.55 22.06 13.56
N ASP A 24 20.37 21.71 14.55
CA ASP A 24 21.64 22.40 14.84
C ASP A 24 22.78 21.96 13.91
N ILE A 25 22.66 20.78 13.27
CA ILE A 25 23.70 20.21 12.40
C ILE A 25 23.21 20.01 10.97
N ILE A 26 22.00 19.49 10.76
CA ILE A 26 21.49 19.17 9.43
C ILE A 26 20.29 20.04 9.03
N GLU A 27 20.17 20.24 7.73
CA GLU A 27 19.03 20.85 7.07
C GLU A 27 18.47 19.82 6.09
N ILE A 28 17.18 19.48 6.21
CA ILE A 28 16.58 18.45 5.36
C ILE A 28 16.09 19.11 4.08
N SER A 29 16.81 18.88 2.97
CA SER A 29 16.56 19.53 1.68
C SER A 29 15.38 18.93 0.91
N GLY A 30 14.82 17.81 1.40
CA GLY A 30 13.67 17.12 0.85
C GLY A 30 13.72 15.61 1.06
N ILE A 31 12.82 14.90 0.40
CA ILE A 31 12.73 13.43 0.43
C ILE A 31 12.71 12.90 -1.01
N PHE A 32 13.51 11.88 -1.30
CA PHE A 32 13.48 11.14 -2.56
C PHE A 32 12.71 9.83 -2.36
N GLU A 33 11.64 9.64 -3.13
CA GLU A 33 10.73 8.50 -3.06
C GLU A 33 9.94 8.40 -4.37
N VAL A 34 9.53 7.19 -4.77
CA VAL A 34 8.87 6.94 -6.07
C VAL A 34 7.43 6.43 -5.93
N ASN A 35 7.07 5.67 -4.88
CA ASN A 35 5.76 5.00 -4.80
C ASN A 35 5.04 5.09 -3.42
N SER A 36 5.69 5.60 -2.37
CA SER A 36 5.15 5.52 -1.01
C SER A 36 4.19 6.66 -0.67
N LYS A 37 2.88 6.37 -0.64
CA LYS A 37 1.81 7.26 -0.17
C LYS A 37 2.10 7.87 1.22
N THR A 38 2.62 7.06 2.13
CA THR A 38 3.06 7.47 3.46
C THR A 38 4.13 8.56 3.40
N THR A 39 5.18 8.36 2.59
CA THR A 39 6.28 9.33 2.45
C THR A 39 5.84 10.63 1.80
N ILE A 40 4.89 10.59 0.85
CA ILE A 40 4.32 11.78 0.19
C ILE A 40 3.59 12.66 1.21
N ARG A 41 2.77 12.02 2.06
CA ARG A 41 2.11 12.67 3.19
C ARG A 41 3.12 13.27 4.17
N ASP A 42 4.21 12.56 4.46
CA ASP A 42 5.24 13.03 5.39
C ASP A 42 6.05 14.19 4.82
N ALA A 43 6.32 14.20 3.52
CA ALA A 43 6.92 15.33 2.80
C ALA A 43 6.01 16.57 2.88
N TYR A 44 4.70 16.40 2.60
CA TYR A 44 3.70 17.46 2.75
C TYR A 44 3.70 18.05 4.16
N PHE A 45 3.53 17.19 5.16
CA PHE A 45 3.36 17.65 6.53
C PHE A 45 4.62 18.30 7.09
N ASN A 46 5.81 17.89 6.65
CA ASN A 46 7.06 18.55 7.03
C ASN A 46 7.44 19.73 6.11
N ASN A 47 6.58 20.08 5.15
CA ASN A 47 6.80 21.14 4.16
C ASN A 47 8.12 20.96 3.38
N LEU A 48 8.39 19.72 2.98
CA LEU A 48 9.60 19.30 2.28
C LEU A 48 9.34 19.07 0.78
N PRO A 49 10.30 19.39 -0.11
CA PRO A 49 10.27 18.94 -1.49
C PRO A 49 10.28 17.42 -1.59
N LEU A 50 9.39 16.87 -2.42
CA LEU A 50 9.39 15.46 -2.81
C LEU A 50 10.03 15.31 -4.19
N PHE A 51 11.03 14.44 -4.30
CA PHE A 51 11.70 14.11 -5.54
C PHE A 51 11.32 12.69 -5.98
N THR A 52 10.63 12.55 -7.12
CA THR A 52 10.33 11.24 -7.74
C THR A 52 11.34 10.83 -8.81
N ASN A 53 12.40 11.63 -9.00
CA ASN A 53 13.50 11.35 -9.92
C ASN A 53 14.82 11.72 -9.23
N ILE A 54 15.73 10.75 -9.12
CA ILE A 54 17.01 10.90 -8.41
C ILE A 54 17.91 11.98 -9.02
N LYS A 55 17.71 12.31 -10.31
CA LYS A 55 18.41 13.40 -11.01
C LYS A 55 18.01 14.79 -10.51
N ASN A 56 16.82 14.92 -9.92
CA ASN A 56 16.29 16.20 -9.45
C ASN A 56 16.74 16.54 -8.01
N ILE A 57 17.43 15.62 -7.32
CA ILE A 57 17.99 15.86 -5.98
C ILE A 57 18.94 17.09 -6.04
N PRO A 58 18.83 18.07 -5.12
CA PRO A 58 19.56 19.33 -5.20
C PRO A 58 21.10 19.19 -5.28
N ASN A 59 21.77 20.11 -5.98
CA ASN A 59 23.23 20.07 -6.17
C ASN A 59 24.03 20.50 -4.92
N ASN A 60 23.39 21.23 -4.01
CA ASN A 60 23.93 21.59 -2.70
C ASN A 60 23.92 20.43 -1.70
N THR A 61 23.10 19.38 -1.89
CA THR A 61 23.04 18.19 -1.00
C THR A 61 24.44 17.62 -0.73
N LYS A 62 24.79 17.43 0.54
CA LYS A 62 26.09 16.92 1.02
C LYS A 62 25.99 15.62 1.80
N LEU A 63 24.79 15.28 2.30
CA LEU A 63 24.50 14.03 2.98
C LEU A 63 23.22 13.44 2.37
N ALA A 64 23.18 12.12 2.24
CA ALA A 64 21.99 11.36 1.98
C ALA A 64 21.84 10.28 3.05
N TYR A 65 20.61 10.08 3.48
CA TYR A 65 20.24 9.09 4.47
C TYR A 65 19.31 8.07 3.82
N VAL A 66 19.66 6.79 3.90
CA VAL A 66 18.91 5.69 3.27
C VAL A 66 18.38 4.75 4.38
N PRO A 67 17.08 4.84 4.73
CA PRO A 67 16.45 3.96 5.70
C PRO A 67 16.34 2.51 5.21
N PHE A 68 16.24 1.56 6.13
CA PHE A 68 15.84 0.19 5.85
C PHE A 68 14.42 0.15 5.24
N ASN A 69 14.14 -0.85 4.40
CA ASN A 69 12.89 -0.97 3.63
C ASN A 69 12.52 0.28 2.80
N SER A 70 13.51 0.97 2.22
CA SER A 70 13.24 1.90 1.12
C SER A 70 12.75 1.12 -0.11
N GLU A 71 11.43 1.11 -0.35
CA GLU A 71 10.76 0.51 -1.53
C GLU A 71 11.13 1.17 -2.88
N ILE A 72 12.16 2.02 -2.87
CA ILE A 72 12.58 2.79 -4.03
C ILE A 72 13.27 1.87 -5.03
N ASN A 73 12.46 1.30 -5.90
CA ASN A 73 12.78 0.78 -7.23
C ASN A 73 14.09 -0.04 -7.28
N ARG A 74 13.97 -1.36 -7.03
CA ARG A 74 15.10 -2.31 -6.87
C ARG A 74 16.15 -2.25 -8.00
N ASP A 75 15.73 -1.81 -9.20
CA ASP A 75 16.54 -1.66 -10.41
C ASP A 75 17.52 -0.47 -10.40
N VAL A 76 17.35 0.51 -9.50
CA VAL A 76 18.24 1.69 -9.41
C VAL A 76 19.20 1.57 -8.22
N ASP A 77 20.50 1.66 -8.51
CA ASP A 77 21.58 1.70 -7.52
C ASP A 77 21.72 3.13 -6.93
N ILE A 78 20.79 3.49 -6.03
CA ILE A 78 20.61 4.83 -5.45
C ILE A 78 21.87 5.28 -4.70
N VAL A 79 22.40 4.41 -3.82
CA VAL A 79 23.62 4.68 -3.04
C VAL A 79 24.79 5.00 -3.95
N ARG A 80 25.03 4.17 -4.97
CA ARG A 80 26.08 4.42 -5.96
C ARG A 80 25.87 5.71 -6.73
N TYR A 81 24.63 6.06 -7.09
CA TYR A 81 24.36 7.32 -7.79
C TYR A 81 24.70 8.54 -6.92
N LEU A 82 24.30 8.53 -5.64
CA LEU A 82 24.56 9.60 -4.68
C LEU A 82 26.07 9.74 -4.39
N LEU A 83 26.76 8.63 -4.10
CA LEU A 83 28.21 8.60 -3.94
C LEU A 83 28.92 9.09 -5.20
N ASN A 84 28.40 8.74 -6.39
CA ASN A 84 28.99 9.20 -7.66
C ASN A 84 28.86 10.71 -7.88
N ARG A 85 27.83 11.36 -7.33
CA ARG A 85 27.66 12.83 -7.27
C ARG A 85 28.51 13.50 -6.17
N GLY A 86 29.28 12.76 -5.39
CA GLY A 86 30.09 13.30 -4.29
C GLY A 86 29.26 13.60 -3.03
N ILE A 87 28.08 12.98 -2.89
CA ILE A 87 27.24 13.10 -1.69
C ILE A 87 27.67 12.02 -0.69
N ASN A 88 27.83 12.36 0.59
CA ASN A 88 28.07 11.36 1.63
C ASN A 88 26.81 10.52 1.85
N VAL A 89 26.94 9.21 2.10
CA VAL A 89 25.78 8.34 2.35
C VAL A 89 25.90 7.68 3.73
N ILE A 90 24.83 7.79 4.52
CA ILE A 90 24.56 6.91 5.65
C ILE A 90 23.44 5.96 5.21
N GLU A 91 23.73 4.67 5.15
CA GLU A 91 22.78 3.61 4.83
C GLU A 91 22.52 2.81 6.11
N GLU A 92 21.26 2.53 6.45
CA GLU A 92 20.95 1.77 7.68
C GLU A 92 21.46 0.33 7.61
N ILE A 93 21.14 -0.37 6.52
CA ILE A 93 21.53 -1.75 6.25
C ILE A 93 21.97 -1.81 4.78
N PRO A 94 23.16 -2.36 4.46
CA PRO A 94 23.71 -2.30 3.11
C PRO A 94 22.88 -3.12 2.11
N LYS A 95 22.92 -2.77 0.82
CA LYS A 95 22.23 -3.56 -0.23
C LYS A 95 22.80 -4.96 -0.45
N SER A 96 24.13 -5.07 -0.57
CA SER A 96 24.87 -6.33 -0.73
C SER A 96 26.36 -6.13 -0.42
N LYS A 97 27.09 -7.22 -0.16
CA LYS A 97 28.56 -7.17 -0.01
C LYS A 97 29.27 -6.75 -1.29
N LYS A 98 28.81 -7.26 -2.43
CA LYS A 98 29.37 -6.94 -3.74
C LYS A 98 29.23 -5.45 -4.03
N ASP A 99 28.06 -4.88 -3.75
CA ASP A 99 27.79 -3.46 -3.97
C ASP A 99 28.52 -2.58 -2.96
N THR A 100 28.55 -2.94 -1.67
CA THR A 100 29.33 -2.19 -0.67
C THR A 100 30.83 -2.14 -0.98
N ILE A 101 31.44 -3.28 -1.36
CA ILE A 101 32.85 -3.32 -1.77
C ILE A 101 33.09 -2.45 -3.02
N LYS A 102 32.13 -2.41 -3.94
CA LYS A 102 32.15 -1.57 -5.14
C LYS A 102 32.02 -0.09 -4.79
N TYR A 103 31.11 0.29 -3.89
CA TYR A 103 30.98 1.66 -3.36
C TYR A 103 32.31 2.12 -2.72
N LEU A 104 32.86 1.32 -1.81
CA LEU A 104 34.14 1.60 -1.13
C LEU A 104 35.34 1.69 -2.10
N LYS A 105 35.28 1.04 -3.27
CA LYS A 105 36.28 1.21 -4.35
C LYS A 105 36.05 2.50 -5.14
N GLU A 106 34.81 2.80 -5.51
CA GLU A 106 34.43 3.96 -6.33
C GLU A 106 34.60 5.31 -5.60
N ILE A 107 34.52 5.34 -4.27
CA ILE A 107 34.74 6.57 -3.48
C ILE A 107 36.22 6.88 -3.21
N LYS A 108 37.18 5.96 -3.45
CA LYS A 108 38.61 6.20 -3.17
C LYS A 108 39.19 7.41 -3.90
N SER A 109 38.59 7.79 -5.03
CA SER A 109 38.98 8.95 -5.85
C SER A 109 38.03 10.16 -5.69
N LYS A 110 37.13 10.13 -4.68
CA LYS A 110 36.08 11.14 -4.48
C LYS A 110 36.13 11.71 -3.07
N ASN A 111 35.77 12.98 -2.92
CA ASN A 111 35.65 13.64 -1.61
C ASN A 111 34.27 13.36 -0.98
N CYS A 112 33.92 12.08 -0.88
CA CYS A 112 32.69 11.61 -0.25
C CYS A 112 32.92 10.29 0.51
N TYR A 113 32.07 10.05 1.49
CA TYR A 113 32.21 8.98 2.47
C TYR A 113 30.92 8.17 2.59
N TYR A 114 31.07 6.87 2.80
CA TYR A 114 29.99 5.92 2.99
C TYR A 114 30.06 5.31 4.39
N LEU A 115 28.94 5.27 5.11
CA LEU A 115 28.78 4.55 6.37
C LEU A 115 27.58 3.62 6.31
N ILE A 116 27.78 2.39 6.81
CA ILE A 116 26.69 1.55 7.30
C ILE A 116 26.39 1.95 8.73
N ARG A 117 25.11 2.01 9.08
CA ARG A 117 24.68 2.47 10.40
C ARG A 117 24.23 1.35 11.30
N ASN A 118 24.97 1.19 12.39
CA ASN A 118 24.67 0.25 13.45
C ASN A 118 24.64 1.00 14.77
N LEU A 119 23.43 1.29 15.29
CA LEU A 119 23.24 2.09 16.50
C LEU A 119 23.01 1.23 17.74
N TYR A 120 22.28 0.13 17.62
CA TYR A 120 21.87 -0.66 18.80
C TYR A 120 23.06 -1.34 19.49
N GLU A 121 24.05 -1.84 18.75
CA GLU A 121 25.33 -2.33 19.34
C GLU A 121 26.08 -1.24 20.11
N GLU A 122 25.95 0.02 19.68
CA GLU A 122 26.64 1.18 20.26
C GLU A 122 25.96 1.76 21.50
N THR A 123 24.81 1.23 21.91
CA THR A 123 24.16 1.61 23.17
C THR A 123 24.95 1.13 24.38
N GLU A 124 24.95 1.88 25.48
CA GLU A 124 25.66 1.51 26.70
C GLU A 124 25.12 0.21 27.31
N ILE A 125 23.82 -0.07 27.15
CA ILE A 125 23.25 -1.36 27.57
C ILE A 125 23.79 -2.52 26.71
N SER A 126 23.87 -2.38 25.38
CA SER A 126 24.42 -3.45 24.52
C SER A 126 25.92 -3.65 24.76
N LYS A 127 26.67 -2.56 24.99
CA LYS A 127 28.08 -2.62 25.41
C LYS A 127 28.27 -3.32 26.76
N MET A 128 27.39 -3.06 27.72
CA MET A 128 27.42 -3.75 29.02
C MET A 128 27.12 -5.25 28.85
N PHE A 129 26.13 -5.62 28.02
CA PHE A 129 25.83 -7.02 27.71
C PHE A 129 27.04 -7.73 27.08
N ILE A 130 27.67 -7.13 26.06
CA ILE A 130 28.89 -7.66 25.41
C ILE A 130 30.01 -7.86 26.43
N ARG A 131 30.26 -6.89 27.32
CA ARG A 131 31.27 -7.00 28.40
C ARG A 131 30.94 -8.14 29.36
N LYS A 132 29.67 -8.28 29.78
CA LYS A 132 29.23 -9.30 30.74
C LYS A 132 29.20 -10.71 30.15
N ALA A 133 28.75 -10.86 28.91
CA ALA A 133 28.86 -12.13 28.18
C ALA A 133 30.33 -12.59 28.14
N LYS A 134 31.26 -11.70 27.75
CA LYS A 134 32.70 -12.00 27.76
C LYS A 134 33.26 -12.34 29.15
N GLN A 135 32.76 -11.72 30.21
CA GLN A 135 33.18 -12.03 31.58
C GLN A 135 32.71 -13.44 31.97
N ILE A 136 31.44 -13.78 31.75
CA ILE A 136 30.89 -15.11 32.09
C ILE A 136 31.56 -16.21 31.25
N MET A 137 31.87 -15.92 29.99
CA MET A 137 32.61 -16.84 29.08
C MET A 137 34.03 -17.19 29.54
N GLN A 138 34.60 -16.51 30.55
CA GLN A 138 35.88 -16.90 31.15
C GLN A 138 35.74 -18.12 32.10
N GLU A 139 34.55 -18.33 32.64
CA GLU A 139 34.26 -19.38 33.63
C GLU A 139 33.35 -20.48 33.07
N GLN A 140 32.46 -20.15 32.11
CA GLN A 140 31.40 -21.04 31.63
C GLN A 140 31.25 -20.99 30.11
N LYS A 141 30.74 -22.07 29.51
CA LYS A 141 30.42 -22.09 28.08
C LYS A 141 28.96 -21.70 27.83
N ILE A 142 28.71 -21.10 26.68
CA ILE A 142 27.34 -20.90 26.18
C ILE A 142 26.83 -22.23 25.64
N ILE A 143 25.68 -22.66 26.14
CA ILE A 143 24.95 -23.86 25.72
C ILE A 143 24.12 -23.55 24.47
N TYR A 144 23.31 -22.47 24.53
CA TYR A 144 22.51 -22.01 23.40
C TYR A 144 22.28 -20.49 23.43
N ILE A 145 21.81 -19.95 22.29
CA ILE A 145 21.37 -18.55 22.14
C ILE A 145 19.91 -18.54 21.64
N ASP A 146 18.98 -17.89 22.36
CA ASP A 146 17.58 -17.66 21.93
C ASP A 146 17.34 -16.16 21.69
N SER A 147 16.34 -15.83 20.88
CA SER A 147 15.98 -14.46 20.55
C SER A 147 14.56 -14.36 20.03
N PHE A 148 13.83 -13.29 20.38
CA PHE A 148 12.55 -12.92 19.75
C PHE A 148 12.62 -11.46 19.34
N ILE A 149 12.58 -11.14 18.04
CA ILE A 149 13.07 -9.85 17.51
C ILE A 149 12.40 -9.43 16.20
N SER A 150 12.38 -8.12 15.92
CA SER A 150 11.95 -7.63 14.61
C SER A 150 12.98 -7.91 13.50
N LYS A 151 12.50 -7.99 12.26
CA LYS A 151 13.29 -8.05 11.01
C LYS A 151 14.37 -6.95 10.97
N ASP A 152 14.00 -5.74 11.40
CA ASP A 152 14.86 -4.55 11.41
C ASP A 152 16.04 -4.67 12.40
N MET A 153 15.86 -5.40 13.52
CA MET A 153 16.87 -5.57 14.57
C MET A 153 17.89 -6.66 14.26
N LEU A 154 17.58 -7.58 13.33
CA LEU A 154 18.34 -8.80 13.08
C LEU A 154 19.83 -8.54 12.74
N PHE A 155 20.14 -7.51 11.93
CA PHE A 155 21.54 -7.14 11.62
C PHE A 155 22.31 -6.67 12.86
N SER A 156 21.69 -5.82 13.68
CA SER A 156 22.31 -5.29 14.92
C SER A 156 22.61 -6.42 15.92
N ILE A 157 21.77 -7.44 15.95
CA ILE A 157 21.89 -8.57 16.88
C ILE A 157 23.00 -9.53 16.48
N PHE A 158 23.14 -9.85 15.18
CA PHE A 158 24.33 -10.58 14.72
C PHE A 158 25.63 -9.83 15.02
N LYS A 159 25.62 -8.50 14.99
CA LYS A 159 26.76 -7.69 15.42
C LYS A 159 27.03 -7.76 16.93
N ILE A 160 26.01 -7.65 17.78
CA ILE A 160 26.15 -7.82 19.24
C ILE A 160 26.70 -9.23 19.59
N ILE A 161 26.22 -10.27 18.90
CA ILE A 161 26.72 -11.63 19.05
C ILE A 161 28.20 -11.72 18.61
N LYS A 162 28.55 -11.17 17.44
CA LYS A 162 29.95 -11.11 16.96
C LYS A 162 30.89 -10.39 17.91
N SER A 163 30.48 -9.24 18.41
CA SER A 163 31.26 -8.48 19.38
C SER A 163 31.33 -9.16 20.74
N SER A 164 30.46 -10.12 21.05
CA SER A 164 30.53 -10.97 22.25
C SER A 164 31.46 -12.19 22.06
N LEU A 165 31.35 -12.91 20.95
CA LEU A 165 31.95 -14.25 20.80
C LEU A 165 33.40 -14.31 20.30
N ASN A 166 34.00 -13.21 19.82
CA ASN A 166 35.40 -13.13 19.34
C ASN A 166 35.83 -14.07 18.17
N GLU A 167 34.98 -14.99 17.69
CA GLU A 167 35.32 -15.97 16.65
C GLU A 167 34.91 -15.56 15.21
N ASN A 168 35.41 -16.30 14.22
CA ASN A 168 34.96 -16.19 12.83
C ASN A 168 33.66 -16.96 12.64
N PHE A 169 32.65 -16.28 12.12
CA PHE A 169 31.32 -16.83 11.93
C PHE A 169 31.28 -17.78 10.73
N CYS A 170 30.60 -18.91 10.93
CA CYS A 170 30.08 -19.77 9.88
C CYS A 170 28.73 -20.28 10.39
N PHE A 171 27.67 -20.09 9.61
CA PHE A 171 26.32 -20.48 10.01
C PHE A 171 25.83 -21.68 9.18
N ASP A 172 25.54 -22.81 9.84
CA ASP A 172 24.65 -23.83 9.29
C ASP A 172 23.21 -23.49 9.72
N ILE A 173 22.33 -23.17 8.76
CA ILE A 173 21.02 -22.56 9.04
C ILE A 173 19.85 -23.35 8.49
N LYS A 174 18.88 -23.61 9.36
CA LYS A 174 17.55 -24.13 9.05
C LYS A 174 16.48 -23.09 9.42
N THR A 175 15.64 -22.78 8.44
CA THR A 175 14.56 -21.78 8.54
C THR A 175 13.20 -22.46 8.54
N PHE A 176 12.35 -22.17 9.52
CA PHE A 176 10.98 -22.67 9.62
C PHE A 176 9.98 -21.51 9.62
N SER A 177 8.86 -21.67 8.92
CA SER A 177 7.86 -20.64 8.69
C SER A 177 6.64 -20.85 9.58
N HIS A 178 6.25 -19.85 10.37
CA HIS A 178 4.99 -19.78 11.11
C HIS A 178 4.17 -18.59 10.61
N ASP A 179 2.87 -18.52 10.91
CA ASP A 179 2.02 -17.45 10.37
C ASP A 179 2.47 -16.03 10.82
N GLU A 180 2.94 -15.88 12.06
CA GLU A 180 3.32 -14.58 12.63
C GLU A 180 4.84 -14.27 12.62
N PHE A 181 5.71 -15.28 12.49
CA PHE A 181 7.18 -15.12 12.54
C PHE A 181 7.92 -16.22 11.76
N ILE A 182 9.23 -16.06 11.60
CA ILE A 182 10.15 -17.10 11.09
C ILE A 182 11.05 -17.56 12.23
N THR A 183 11.21 -18.87 12.38
CA THR A 183 12.24 -19.44 13.25
C THR A 183 13.51 -19.70 12.45
N ILE A 184 14.59 -19.04 12.81
CA ILE A 184 15.95 -19.22 12.26
C ILE A 184 16.75 -20.01 13.29
N SER A 185 17.14 -21.24 12.96
CA SER A 185 17.88 -22.13 13.86
C SER A 185 19.17 -22.60 13.21
N GLY A 186 20.21 -22.84 14.01
CA GLY A 186 21.50 -23.23 13.44
C GLY A 186 22.63 -23.32 14.46
N LYS A 187 23.86 -23.30 13.95
CA LYS A 187 25.08 -23.12 14.76
C LYS A 187 25.78 -21.80 14.45
N ILE A 188 26.41 -21.24 15.47
CA ILE A 188 27.42 -20.17 15.41
C ILE A 188 28.69 -20.77 16.02
N SER A 189 29.69 -21.04 15.19
CA SER A 189 30.79 -21.95 15.56
C SER A 189 30.22 -23.29 16.05
N GLU A 190 30.42 -23.65 17.33
CA GLU A 190 29.82 -24.85 17.95
C GLU A 190 28.56 -24.56 18.78
N ILE A 191 28.20 -23.29 18.99
CA ILE A 191 27.07 -22.88 19.83
C ILE A 191 25.77 -22.97 19.02
N THR A 192 24.75 -23.66 19.55
CA THR A 192 23.44 -23.76 18.88
C THR A 192 22.61 -22.51 19.13
N PHE A 193 21.89 -22.02 18.11
CA PHE A 193 20.99 -20.87 18.25
C PHE A 193 19.61 -21.13 17.65
N CYS A 194 18.61 -20.40 18.14
CA CYS A 194 17.24 -20.40 17.64
C CYS A 194 16.63 -19.00 17.81
N PHE A 195 16.35 -18.27 16.73
CA PHE A 195 15.79 -16.91 16.76
C PHE A 195 14.41 -16.89 16.12
N LYS A 196 13.44 -16.25 16.77
CA LYS A 196 12.09 -16.00 16.25
C LYS A 196 12.05 -14.56 15.74
N VAL A 197 11.97 -14.40 14.42
CA VAL A 197 12.05 -13.09 13.74
C VAL A 197 10.68 -12.72 13.16
N TYR A 198 10.17 -11.54 13.50
CA TYR A 198 8.86 -11.06 13.07
C TYR A 198 8.95 -9.80 12.20
N ASP A 199 7.92 -9.54 11.39
CA ASP A 199 7.80 -8.31 10.61
C ASP A 199 6.89 -7.28 11.33
N PRO A 200 7.38 -6.08 11.69
CA PRO A 200 6.56 -5.03 12.29
C PRO A 200 5.38 -4.55 11.44
N ILE A 201 5.43 -4.71 10.11
CA ILE A 201 4.43 -4.19 9.17
C ILE A 201 3.24 -5.14 9.04
N ASN A 202 3.50 -6.44 8.93
CA ASN A 202 2.48 -7.48 8.70
C ASN A 202 1.77 -7.97 9.98
N ILE A 203 2.09 -7.41 11.14
CA ILE A 203 1.57 -7.87 12.44
C ILE A 203 0.17 -7.32 12.76
N ASN A 204 -0.72 -8.25 13.10
CA ASN A 204 -2.04 -7.96 13.65
C ASN A 204 -1.89 -7.27 15.03
N ASN A 205 -2.76 -6.32 15.39
CA ASN A 205 -2.58 -5.42 16.55
C ASN A 205 -2.33 -6.10 17.94
N ARG A 206 -2.53 -7.42 18.06
CA ARG A 206 -2.26 -8.23 19.26
C ARG A 206 -0.77 -8.36 19.60
N CYS A 207 0.12 -8.29 18.61
CA CYS A 207 1.52 -8.72 18.75
C CYS A 207 2.54 -7.56 18.84
N LYS A 208 2.07 -6.31 18.99
CA LYS A 208 2.90 -5.12 19.27
C LYS A 208 3.64 -5.14 20.63
N TYR A 209 3.36 -6.13 21.47
CA TYR A 209 3.91 -6.28 22.82
C TYR A 209 5.02 -7.34 22.95
N TYR A 210 5.47 -7.94 21.84
CA TYR A 210 6.54 -8.93 21.93
C TYR A 210 7.90 -8.30 22.30
N GLU A 211 8.54 -8.90 23.30
CA GLU A 211 9.83 -8.49 23.85
C GLU A 211 10.92 -8.64 22.78
N ASN A 212 11.53 -7.52 22.38
CA ASN A 212 12.73 -7.58 21.53
C ASN A 212 13.91 -7.94 22.42
N LYS A 213 14.31 -9.22 22.39
CA LYS A 213 15.31 -9.76 23.32
C LYS A 213 16.33 -10.70 22.70
N LEU A 214 17.51 -10.73 23.31
CA LEU A 214 18.61 -11.64 23.02
C LEU A 214 19.03 -12.34 24.32
N GLU A 215 19.05 -13.67 24.32
CA GLU A 215 19.40 -14.49 25.48
C GLU A 215 20.63 -15.36 25.18
N PHE A 216 21.66 -15.26 26.01
CA PHE A 216 22.82 -16.14 26.04
C PHE A 216 22.68 -17.09 27.22
N VAL A 217 22.59 -18.39 26.97
CA VAL A 217 22.39 -19.38 28.03
C VAL A 217 23.67 -20.13 28.34
N PHE A 218 24.01 -20.15 29.62
CA PHE A 218 25.17 -20.81 30.20
C PHE A 218 24.73 -21.95 31.11
N GLU A 219 25.69 -22.67 31.68
CA GLU A 219 25.44 -23.77 32.62
C GLU A 219 24.73 -23.29 33.89
N ASP A 220 25.10 -22.13 34.43
CA ASP A 220 24.55 -21.64 35.71
C ASP A 220 23.44 -20.58 35.56
N GLY A 221 23.12 -20.14 34.35
CA GLY A 221 22.15 -19.05 34.16
C GLY A 221 21.95 -18.59 32.73
N SER A 222 21.00 -17.67 32.55
CA SER A 222 20.70 -16.97 31.31
C SER A 222 21.06 -15.49 31.43
N LEU A 223 21.84 -14.95 30.49
CA LEU A 223 22.06 -13.50 30.33
C LEU A 223 21.14 -12.98 29.24
N ILE A 224 20.22 -12.10 29.57
CA ILE A 224 19.17 -11.57 28.68
C ILE A 224 19.38 -10.07 28.47
N LEU A 225 19.31 -9.61 27.24
CA LEU A 225 19.24 -8.20 26.85
C LEU A 225 17.85 -7.89 26.30
N GLU A 226 17.14 -6.93 26.89
CA GLU A 226 15.86 -6.44 26.38
C GLU A 226 15.99 -5.01 25.85
N PHE A 227 15.93 -4.86 24.53
CA PHE A 227 16.29 -3.62 23.84
C PHE A 227 15.40 -2.44 24.23
N PHE A 228 14.08 -2.57 24.04
CA PHE A 228 13.15 -1.45 24.28
C PHE A 228 12.86 -1.18 25.76
N LYS A 229 13.13 -2.13 26.66
CA LYS A 229 13.13 -1.89 28.11
C LYS A 229 14.45 -1.26 28.59
N ASN A 230 15.50 -1.23 27.75
CA ASN A 230 16.83 -0.72 28.04
C ASN A 230 17.49 -1.41 29.26
N ILE A 231 17.29 -2.73 29.40
CA ILE A 231 17.75 -3.53 30.55
C ILE A 231 18.58 -4.77 30.17
N ILE A 232 19.41 -5.22 31.09
CA ILE A 232 20.03 -6.56 31.12
C ILE A 232 19.52 -7.31 32.35
N ILE A 233 19.24 -8.60 32.18
CA ILE A 233 18.88 -9.52 33.26
C ILE A 233 19.90 -10.67 33.27
N TRP A 234 20.32 -11.10 34.46
CA TRP A 234 20.95 -12.41 34.67
C TRP A 234 20.03 -13.25 35.54
N GLU A 235 19.57 -14.38 35.01
CA GLU A 235 18.73 -15.34 35.71
C GLU A 235 19.56 -16.58 36.09
N ASN A 236 19.88 -16.74 37.37
CA ASN A 236 20.65 -17.88 37.86
C ASN A 236 19.76 -19.13 37.97
N ARG A 237 20.18 -20.26 37.38
CA ARG A 237 19.44 -21.53 37.31
C ARG A 237 19.67 -22.47 38.51
N ARG A 238 20.62 -22.18 39.41
CA ARG A 238 20.93 -23.05 40.57
C ARG A 238 20.02 -22.82 41.79
N ASN A 239 19.28 -21.70 41.85
CA ASN A 239 18.32 -21.44 42.93
C ASN A 239 16.91 -21.95 42.58
N LEU A 240 16.71 -23.26 42.67
CA LEU A 240 15.37 -23.86 42.69
C LEU A 240 14.65 -23.70 44.05
N PHE A 241 15.37 -23.25 45.09
CA PHE A 241 14.84 -22.97 46.43
C PHE A 241 15.58 -21.76 47.05
N PHE A 242 14.83 -20.80 47.61
CA PHE A 242 15.28 -19.53 48.24
C PHE A 242 15.92 -18.49 47.27
N ASP A 243 15.65 -17.18 47.31
CA ASP A 243 14.72 -16.37 48.13
C ASP A 243 14.28 -15.10 47.36
N LYS A 244 13.45 -14.24 47.96
CA LYS A 244 12.55 -13.27 47.28
C LYS A 244 13.13 -11.94 46.73
N ASP A 245 14.45 -11.71 46.79
CA ASP A 245 15.02 -10.38 46.52
C ASP A 245 15.75 -10.26 45.17
N ASN A 246 15.01 -9.85 44.12
CA ASN A 246 15.60 -9.33 42.89
C ASN A 246 16.23 -7.95 43.15
N ILE A 247 17.57 -7.87 43.16
CA ILE A 247 18.28 -6.61 43.36
C ILE A 247 18.28 -5.80 42.05
N ASN A 248 17.50 -4.72 42.00
CA ASN A 248 17.55 -3.72 40.93
C ASN A 248 18.76 -2.79 41.14
N ILE A 249 19.73 -2.82 40.23
CA ILE A 249 20.98 -2.05 40.34
C ILE A 249 21.07 -1.00 39.22
N ASN A 250 21.33 0.25 39.61
CA ASN A 250 21.59 1.36 38.67
C ASN A 250 22.98 1.20 38.02
N LEU A 251 23.11 1.46 36.71
CA LEU A 251 24.32 1.19 35.90
C LEU A 251 25.63 1.64 36.57
N TYR A 252 25.65 2.82 37.18
CA TYR A 252 26.84 3.39 37.82
C TYR A 252 27.40 2.56 38.99
N ASN A 253 26.60 1.68 39.60
CA ASN A 253 27.01 0.82 40.72
C ASN A 253 27.18 -0.66 40.29
N ALA A 254 26.87 -1.01 39.03
CA ALA A 254 26.82 -2.40 38.57
C ALA A 254 28.20 -3.06 38.39
N GLU A 255 29.28 -2.27 38.25
CA GLU A 255 30.63 -2.82 38.05
C GLU A 255 31.21 -3.48 39.31
N GLN A 256 30.77 -3.10 40.52
CA GLN A 256 31.40 -3.52 41.78
C GLN A 256 30.66 -4.64 42.55
N LEU A 257 29.42 -4.99 42.19
CA LEU A 257 28.53 -5.80 43.06
C LEU A 257 27.99 -7.11 42.43
N LEU A 258 28.36 -7.44 41.20
CA LEU A 258 27.78 -8.58 40.47
C LEU A 258 28.60 -9.86 40.61
N ASN A 259 28.33 -10.61 41.68
CA ASN A 259 28.81 -11.97 41.89
C ASN A 259 27.83 -12.95 41.20
N LEU A 260 28.29 -13.85 40.31
CA LEU A 260 27.43 -14.65 39.41
C LEU A 260 26.44 -15.61 40.12
N LYS A 261 26.55 -15.74 41.44
CA LYS A 261 25.74 -16.60 42.33
C LYS A 261 24.31 -16.10 42.56
N THR A 262 23.95 -14.88 42.17
CA THR A 262 22.63 -14.28 42.39
C THR A 262 22.10 -13.66 41.11
N SER A 263 20.79 -13.81 40.86
CA SER A 263 20.10 -13.12 39.74
C SER A 263 20.15 -11.59 39.93
N PHE A 264 20.19 -10.85 38.83
CA PHE A 264 20.22 -9.38 38.86
C PHE A 264 19.56 -8.75 37.65
N THR A 265 19.08 -7.52 37.82
CA THR A 265 18.61 -6.66 36.71
C THR A 265 19.35 -5.32 36.75
N VAL A 266 19.88 -4.91 35.59
CA VAL A 266 20.54 -3.61 35.37
C VAL A 266 19.73 -2.81 34.36
N GLU A 267 19.27 -1.63 34.76
CA GLU A 267 18.44 -0.73 33.95
C GLU A 267 19.21 0.54 33.55
N ASN A 268 19.25 0.84 32.25
CA ASN A 268 19.70 2.14 31.76
C ASN A 268 18.56 3.15 31.79
N LYS A 269 18.62 4.04 32.78
CA LYS A 269 17.63 5.12 33.01
C LYS A 269 17.68 6.26 32.00
N THR A 270 18.65 6.24 31.08
CA THR A 270 18.64 7.15 29.91
C THR A 270 17.58 6.66 28.93
N ASP A 271 16.73 7.56 28.44
CA ASP A 271 15.78 7.18 27.40
C ASP A 271 16.53 6.70 26.14
N LEU A 272 16.18 5.51 25.66
CA LEU A 272 16.82 4.88 24.49
C LEU A 272 16.75 5.80 23.25
N ASN A 273 15.69 6.57 23.10
CA ASN A 273 15.50 7.49 21.98
C ASN A 273 16.51 8.65 22.03
N ASP A 274 16.78 9.19 23.22
CA ASP A 274 17.77 10.25 23.42
C ASP A 274 19.20 9.75 23.21
N GLU A 275 19.48 8.51 23.64
CA GLU A 275 20.76 7.84 23.38
C GLU A 275 20.98 7.58 21.88
N LEU A 276 19.98 7.03 21.18
CA LEU A 276 20.01 6.82 19.73
C LEU A 276 20.17 8.15 18.97
N LEU A 277 19.47 9.20 19.37
CA LEU A 277 19.61 10.55 18.81
C LEU A 277 21.05 11.08 18.95
N LEU A 278 21.67 10.88 20.12
CA LEU A 278 23.07 11.25 20.37
C LEU A 278 24.04 10.44 19.50
N LEU A 279 23.78 9.15 19.28
CA LEU A 279 24.60 8.30 18.40
C LEU A 279 24.50 8.72 16.92
N VAL A 280 23.30 9.03 16.42
CA VAL A 280 23.11 9.60 15.06
C VAL A 280 23.86 10.94 14.93
N LYS A 281 23.73 11.81 15.94
CA LYS A 281 24.43 13.10 16.01
C LYS A 281 25.95 12.94 15.90
N LYS A 282 26.53 11.99 16.65
CA LYS A 282 27.95 11.62 16.60
C LYS A 282 28.38 11.18 15.19
N GLN A 283 27.61 10.31 14.52
CA GLN A 283 27.94 9.80 13.19
C GLN A 283 27.90 10.87 12.09
N ILE A 284 26.89 11.73 12.09
CA ILE A 284 26.78 12.86 11.14
C ILE A 284 27.94 13.84 11.34
N THR A 285 28.26 14.17 12.60
CA THR A 285 29.39 15.03 12.95
C THR A 285 30.72 14.43 12.52
N PHE A 286 30.91 13.12 12.73
CA PHE A 286 32.08 12.37 12.29
C PHE A 286 32.28 12.47 10.77
N LEU A 287 31.24 12.19 9.97
CA LEU A 287 31.31 12.31 8.51
C LEU A 287 31.66 13.73 8.04
N ASN A 288 31.09 14.76 8.67
CA ASN A 288 31.37 16.14 8.26
C ASN A 288 32.84 16.53 8.53
N ASN A 289 33.41 16.06 9.63
CA ASN A 289 34.79 16.35 10.03
C ASN A 289 35.83 15.65 9.13
N MET A 290 35.47 14.58 8.41
CA MET A 290 36.40 13.83 7.56
C MET A 290 36.94 14.62 6.37
N LYS A 291 36.22 15.63 5.90
CA LYS A 291 36.67 16.56 4.84
C LYS A 291 38.04 17.19 5.14
N ASN A 292 38.44 17.25 6.41
CA ASN A 292 39.69 17.87 6.86
C ASN A 292 40.82 16.88 7.19
N ASP A 293 40.54 15.56 7.34
CA ASP A 293 41.55 14.54 7.64
C ASP A 293 41.07 13.13 7.25
N GLY A 294 41.09 12.82 5.95
CA GLY A 294 40.60 11.55 5.39
C GLY A 294 41.29 10.29 5.93
N ARG A 295 42.45 10.41 6.59
CA ARG A 295 43.13 9.27 7.25
C ARG A 295 42.27 8.64 8.36
N LYS A 296 41.42 9.44 9.01
CA LYS A 296 40.48 8.95 10.04
C LYS A 296 39.38 8.04 9.50
N TYR A 297 39.20 7.98 8.17
CA TYR A 297 38.22 7.09 7.54
C TYR A 297 38.75 5.66 7.35
N LEU A 298 40.07 5.47 7.23
CA LEU A 298 40.67 4.16 6.96
C LEU A 298 40.28 3.08 8.00
N PRO A 299 40.25 3.33 9.32
CA PRO A 299 39.75 2.35 10.29
C PRO A 299 38.28 1.97 10.03
N LYS A 300 37.43 2.94 9.68
CA LYS A 300 36.01 2.72 9.44
C LYS A 300 35.75 1.93 8.15
N VAL A 301 36.58 2.08 7.12
CA VAL A 301 36.55 1.23 5.92
C VAL A 301 36.84 -0.24 6.27
N HIS A 302 37.79 -0.51 7.16
CA HIS A 302 38.08 -1.89 7.61
C HIS A 302 36.93 -2.47 8.45
N GLU A 303 36.31 -1.65 9.29
CA GLU A 303 35.12 -2.03 10.06
C GLU A 303 33.94 -2.38 9.12
N ILE A 304 33.61 -1.50 8.16
CA ILE A 304 32.57 -1.74 7.16
C ILE A 304 32.83 -3.05 6.40
N ILE A 305 34.07 -3.31 5.96
CA ILE A 305 34.39 -4.57 5.27
C ILE A 305 34.18 -5.81 6.17
N LYS A 306 34.50 -5.71 7.48
CA LYS A 306 34.28 -6.79 8.46
C LYS A 306 32.81 -6.99 8.83
N ASP A 307 32.02 -5.93 8.84
CA ASP A 307 30.58 -5.98 9.10
C ASP A 307 29.86 -6.62 7.91
N VAL A 308 30.21 -6.20 6.71
CA VAL A 308 29.63 -6.66 5.45
C VAL A 308 30.01 -8.10 5.11
N GLN A 309 31.01 -8.68 5.78
CA GLN A 309 31.26 -10.13 5.70
C GLN A 309 30.12 -10.96 6.31
N LEU A 310 29.47 -10.49 7.38
CA LEU A 310 28.24 -11.10 7.91
C LEU A 310 27.05 -10.92 6.96
N PHE A 311 27.14 -9.97 6.03
CA PHE A 311 26.00 -9.58 5.22
C PHE A 311 25.63 -10.63 4.18
N ASP A 312 26.55 -11.46 3.66
CA ASP A 312 26.16 -12.52 2.72
C ASP A 312 25.20 -13.54 3.38
N GLU A 313 25.43 -13.84 4.65
CA GLU A 313 24.66 -14.81 5.44
C GLU A 313 23.34 -14.18 5.91
N PHE A 314 23.37 -12.92 6.33
CA PHE A 314 22.17 -12.12 6.59
C PHE A 314 21.33 -11.91 5.32
N GLU A 315 21.94 -11.67 4.16
CA GLU A 315 21.22 -11.50 2.88
C GLU A 315 20.62 -12.83 2.43
N TYR A 316 21.27 -13.98 2.66
CA TYR A 316 20.65 -15.29 2.47
C TYR A 316 19.42 -15.49 3.37
N LEU A 317 19.52 -15.11 4.64
CA LEU A 317 18.42 -15.17 5.60
C LEU A 317 17.27 -14.22 5.24
N VAL A 318 17.58 -12.96 4.97
CA VAL A 318 16.62 -11.95 4.54
C VAL A 318 16.06 -12.30 3.18
N ARG A 319 16.80 -12.92 2.24
CA ARG A 319 16.20 -13.47 1.00
C ARG A 319 15.30 -14.66 1.28
N LYS A 320 15.53 -15.48 2.31
CA LYS A 320 14.54 -16.48 2.74
C LYS A 320 13.35 -15.89 3.49
N PHE A 321 13.53 -14.77 4.19
CA PHE A 321 12.47 -14.01 4.83
C PHE A 321 11.66 -13.21 3.81
N ASP A 322 12.30 -12.65 2.78
CA ASP A 322 11.72 -11.95 1.64
C ASP A 322 11.23 -12.94 0.57
N LEU A 323 11.67 -14.21 0.59
CA LEU A 323 10.97 -15.33 -0.02
C LEU A 323 9.81 -15.78 0.86
N LYS A 324 9.80 -15.44 2.14
CA LYS A 324 8.63 -15.54 2.99
C LYS A 324 7.74 -14.32 2.86
N ASP A 325 8.22 -13.16 2.40
CA ASP A 325 7.39 -12.17 1.73
C ASP A 325 7.00 -12.73 0.35
N ASP A 326 7.87 -13.33 -0.44
CA ASP A 326 7.50 -14.09 -1.65
C ASP A 326 6.83 -15.47 -1.33
N LEU A 327 6.36 -15.65 -0.08
CA LEU A 327 5.43 -16.64 0.50
C LEU A 327 4.47 -15.95 1.54
N THR A 328 4.34 -14.60 1.60
CA THR A 328 3.43 -13.78 2.46
C THR A 328 2.89 -12.54 1.72
N ILE A 329 3.71 -11.69 1.08
CA ILE A 329 3.32 -11.12 -0.23
C ILE A 329 2.81 -12.25 -1.11
N LYS A 330 3.49 -13.42 -1.17
CA LYS A 330 2.89 -14.68 -1.59
C LYS A 330 2.31 -15.59 -0.49
N GLN A 331 1.55 -15.14 0.50
CA GLN A 331 0.51 -15.97 1.13
C GLN A 331 -0.79 -15.20 1.15
N ASN A 332 -0.70 -13.88 1.23
CA ASN A 332 -1.64 -12.99 0.57
C ASN A 332 -1.60 -13.14 -0.97
N SER A 333 -0.46 -13.58 -1.55
CA SER A 333 -0.30 -14.09 -2.93
C SER A 333 0.20 -15.52 -3.07
N TYR A 334 0.00 -16.40 -2.09
CA TYR A 334 -0.28 -17.82 -2.34
C TYR A 334 -1.81 -18.03 -2.17
N LEU A 335 -2.52 -17.17 -1.42
CA LEU A 335 -3.94 -16.81 -1.67
C LEU A 335 -4.15 -16.08 -3.02
N SER A 336 -3.08 -15.64 -3.69
CA SER A 336 -3.10 -15.10 -5.07
C SER A 336 -1.90 -15.55 -5.95
N SER A 337 -1.35 -16.73 -5.69
CA SER A 337 -0.45 -17.48 -6.60
C SER A 337 -0.29 -18.99 -6.29
N ASN A 338 -0.98 -19.56 -5.27
CA ASN A 338 -1.25 -21.01 -5.20
C ASN A 338 -2.64 -21.29 -5.78
N LEU A 339 -3.39 -20.24 -6.10
CA LEU A 339 -4.33 -20.27 -7.22
C LEU A 339 -3.61 -20.42 -8.57
N GLU A 340 -2.35 -19.99 -8.75
CA GLU A 340 -1.64 -20.12 -10.05
C GLU A 340 -0.88 -21.45 -10.25
N LYS A 341 -0.95 -22.39 -9.30
CA LYS A 341 -0.47 -23.78 -9.50
C LYS A 341 -1.46 -24.89 -9.18
N ASN A 342 -2.63 -24.53 -8.65
CA ASN A 342 -3.83 -25.37 -8.65
C ASN A 342 -5.00 -24.70 -9.39
N GLU A 343 -4.73 -23.70 -10.23
CA GLU A 343 -5.52 -23.51 -11.44
C GLU A 343 -5.32 -24.77 -12.27
N TRP A 344 -6.33 -25.62 -12.22
CA TRP A 344 -6.41 -26.81 -13.02
C TRP A 344 -6.13 -26.44 -14.47
N LEU A 345 -5.19 -27.14 -15.10
CA LEU A 345 -5.08 -27.25 -16.55
C LEU A 345 -6.30 -28.05 -17.08
N TYR A 346 -7.50 -27.52 -16.84
CA TYR A 346 -8.61 -27.74 -17.74
C TYR A 346 -8.27 -27.00 -19.02
N GLU A 347 -8.21 -27.77 -20.11
CA GLU A 347 -8.02 -27.30 -21.48
C GLU A 347 -8.79 -26.00 -21.70
N THR A 348 -8.10 -24.91 -22.05
CA THR A 348 -8.74 -23.61 -22.29
C THR A 348 -9.79 -23.74 -23.39
N PRO A 349 -11.11 -23.65 -23.12
CA PRO A 349 -12.13 -24.01 -24.11
C PRO A 349 -12.38 -22.87 -25.10
N ASN A 350 -11.37 -22.55 -25.91
CA ASN A 350 -11.40 -21.70 -27.11
C ASN A 350 -12.33 -20.47 -26.97
N LEU A 351 -12.15 -19.75 -25.85
CA LEU A 351 -12.98 -18.66 -25.35
C LEU A 351 -12.64 -17.36 -26.11
N MET A 352 -13.09 -17.32 -27.37
CA MET A 352 -12.85 -16.26 -28.36
C MET A 352 -11.38 -16.13 -28.79
N ASN A 353 -11.15 -15.37 -29.88
CA ASN A 353 -9.81 -15.12 -30.39
C ASN A 353 -9.05 -14.20 -29.41
N ILE A 354 -8.19 -14.80 -28.59
CA ILE A 354 -7.29 -14.11 -27.64
C ILE A 354 -6.53 -12.95 -28.32
N HIS A 355 -6.19 -13.11 -29.60
CA HIS A 355 -5.54 -12.09 -30.44
C HIS A 355 -6.24 -10.73 -30.44
N CYS A 356 -7.58 -10.70 -30.49
CA CYS A 356 -8.31 -9.45 -30.61
C CYS A 356 -8.29 -8.65 -29.28
N ILE A 357 -8.35 -9.33 -28.13
CA ILE A 357 -8.12 -8.68 -26.83
C ILE A 357 -6.68 -8.15 -26.71
N GLN A 358 -5.69 -8.86 -27.25
CA GLN A 358 -4.29 -8.40 -27.29
C GLN A 358 -4.12 -7.10 -28.08
N ASP A 359 -4.92 -6.86 -29.12
CA ASP A 359 -4.92 -5.58 -29.86
C ASP A 359 -5.43 -4.41 -29.00
N VAL A 360 -6.39 -4.65 -28.10
CA VAL A 360 -6.83 -3.64 -27.12
C VAL A 360 -5.72 -3.38 -26.10
N GLU A 361 -5.17 -4.41 -25.46
CA GLU A 361 -4.03 -4.29 -24.54
C GLU A 361 -2.89 -3.48 -25.16
N ARG A 362 -2.51 -3.80 -26.42
CA ARG A 362 -1.46 -3.09 -27.15
C ARG A 362 -1.79 -1.63 -27.45
N ARG A 363 -3.06 -1.28 -27.70
CA ARG A 363 -3.47 0.12 -27.90
C ARG A 363 -3.38 0.96 -26.64
N TYR A 364 -3.47 0.37 -25.45
CA TYR A 364 -3.39 1.09 -24.17
C TYR A 364 -2.04 0.88 -23.42
N SER A 365 -1.15 0.04 -23.94
CA SER A 365 0.17 -0.25 -23.33
C SER A 365 1.13 0.94 -23.25
N PHE A 366 0.80 2.09 -23.84
CA PHE A 366 1.56 3.34 -23.70
C PHE A 366 1.34 4.02 -22.34
N ILE A 367 0.31 3.60 -21.58
CA ILE A 367 -0.03 4.21 -20.29
C ILE A 367 0.94 3.72 -19.23
N ASP A 368 1.77 4.64 -18.76
CA ASP A 368 2.84 4.39 -17.79
C ASP A 368 2.32 4.33 -16.34
N HIS A 369 2.77 3.31 -15.60
CA HIS A 369 2.51 3.13 -14.17
C HIS A 369 3.00 4.31 -13.33
N VAL A 370 4.16 4.89 -13.64
CA VAL A 370 4.71 6.02 -12.85
C VAL A 370 3.87 7.29 -13.04
N HIS A 371 3.36 7.53 -14.25
CA HIS A 371 2.42 8.63 -14.52
C HIS A 371 1.07 8.44 -13.83
N VAL A 372 0.49 7.23 -13.87
CA VAL A 372 -0.77 6.90 -13.18
C VAL A 372 -0.62 7.03 -11.66
N ASN A 373 0.46 6.51 -11.08
CA ASN A 373 0.70 6.61 -9.63
C ASN A 373 0.80 8.06 -9.18
N LYS A 374 1.58 8.91 -9.86
CA LYS A 374 1.67 10.36 -9.55
C LYS A 374 0.33 11.08 -9.63
N PHE A 375 -0.52 10.71 -10.59
CA PHE A 375 -1.87 11.26 -10.68
C PHE A 375 -2.70 10.85 -9.45
N LEU A 376 -2.72 9.56 -9.13
CA LEU A 376 -3.47 9.01 -8.00
C LEU A 376 -2.97 9.58 -6.67
N GLU A 377 -1.67 9.73 -6.48
CA GLU A 377 -1.07 10.41 -5.33
C GLU A 377 -1.58 11.84 -5.19
N SER A 378 -1.54 12.62 -6.29
CA SER A 378 -1.96 14.02 -6.28
C SER A 378 -3.45 14.18 -6.00
N ILE A 379 -4.32 13.44 -6.71
CA ILE A 379 -5.77 13.56 -6.54
C ILE A 379 -6.23 13.05 -5.17
N ASN A 380 -5.64 11.96 -4.67
CA ASN A 380 -5.97 11.41 -3.35
C ASN A 380 -5.51 12.35 -2.23
N MET A 381 -4.31 12.93 -2.32
CA MET A 381 -3.85 13.94 -1.34
C MET A 381 -4.78 15.15 -1.33
N TYR A 382 -5.17 15.68 -2.50
CA TYR A 382 -6.16 16.77 -2.59
C TYR A 382 -7.47 16.39 -1.87
N ILE A 383 -8.03 15.22 -2.16
CA ILE A 383 -9.29 14.73 -1.58
C ILE A 383 -9.18 14.53 -0.06
N TYR A 384 -8.16 13.84 0.43
CA TYR A 384 -7.99 13.56 1.86
C TYR A 384 -7.79 14.84 2.67
N LEU A 385 -6.99 15.79 2.17
CA LEU A 385 -6.79 17.08 2.83
C LEU A 385 -8.09 17.91 2.82
N SER A 386 -8.91 17.82 1.77
CA SER A 386 -10.24 18.41 1.73
C SER A 386 -11.22 17.77 2.72
N MET A 387 -11.19 16.44 2.91
CA MET A 387 -11.97 15.76 3.97
C MET A 387 -11.54 16.25 5.36
N ILE A 388 -10.24 16.39 5.62
CA ILE A 388 -9.73 16.87 6.92
C ILE A 388 -10.12 18.34 7.15
N LEU A 389 -10.04 19.21 6.14
CA LEU A 389 -10.57 20.57 6.24
C LEU A 389 -12.07 20.60 6.51
N PHE A 390 -12.85 19.69 5.92
CA PHE A 390 -14.27 19.56 6.23
C PHE A 390 -14.51 19.20 7.71
N PHE A 391 -13.72 18.28 8.27
CA PHE A 391 -13.74 18.01 9.72
C PHE A 391 -13.41 19.27 10.54
N GLN A 392 -12.32 19.97 10.20
CA GLN A 392 -11.88 21.19 10.89
C GLN A 392 -12.94 22.31 10.86
N ASN A 393 -13.56 22.55 9.70
CA ASN A 393 -14.62 23.54 9.53
C ASN A 393 -15.87 23.21 10.36
N ASN A 394 -16.09 21.93 10.68
CA ASN A 394 -17.17 21.46 11.55
C ASN A 394 -16.72 21.23 13.01
N GLY A 395 -15.54 21.74 13.41
CA GLY A 395 -15.05 21.72 14.81
C GLY A 395 -14.33 20.44 15.26
N VAL A 396 -14.03 19.53 14.35
CA VAL A 396 -13.36 18.24 14.60
C VAL A 396 -11.93 18.29 14.06
N PHE A 397 -10.97 17.68 14.76
CA PHE A 397 -9.53 17.73 14.41
C PHE A 397 -8.91 19.14 14.32
N ILE A 398 -9.45 20.12 15.05
CA ILE A 398 -8.87 21.47 15.18
C ILE A 398 -7.56 21.50 16.00
N ASP A 399 -7.29 20.44 16.76
CA ASP A 399 -6.07 20.20 17.53
C ASP A 399 -5.65 18.72 17.36
N CYS A 400 -4.36 18.49 17.18
CA CYS A 400 -3.76 17.15 17.03
C CYS A 400 -3.58 16.42 18.37
N ASN A 401 -3.52 17.16 19.50
CA ASN A 401 -3.43 16.57 20.84
C ASN A 401 -4.80 16.11 21.38
N ARG A 402 -5.89 16.59 20.77
CA ARG A 402 -7.25 16.26 21.19
C ARG A 402 -7.68 14.91 20.62
N LYS A 403 -7.95 13.94 21.51
CA LYS A 403 -8.71 12.73 21.19
C LYS A 403 -10.20 13.07 21.10
N TYR A 404 -10.87 12.49 20.11
CA TYR A 404 -12.30 12.64 19.87
C TYR A 404 -12.96 11.26 19.86
N ASN A 405 -14.09 11.09 20.54
CA ASN A 405 -14.87 9.87 20.42
C ASN A 405 -15.66 9.87 19.09
N ILE A 406 -15.64 8.74 18.36
CA ILE A 406 -16.28 8.65 17.04
C ILE A 406 -17.80 8.87 17.12
N ASN A 407 -18.45 8.33 18.16
CA ASN A 407 -19.90 8.50 18.34
C ASN A 407 -20.23 9.96 18.66
N GLU A 408 -19.45 10.61 19.53
CA GLU A 408 -19.64 12.03 19.83
C GLU A 408 -19.46 12.94 18.62
N ILE A 409 -18.45 12.68 17.76
CA ILE A 409 -18.27 13.39 16.49
C ILE A 409 -19.54 13.28 15.64
N ILE A 410 -20.08 12.07 15.52
CA ILE A 410 -21.27 11.81 14.70
C ILE A 410 -22.51 12.51 15.28
N GLU A 411 -22.73 12.43 16.60
CA GLU A 411 -23.91 12.99 17.25
C GLU A 411 -23.89 14.51 17.38
N LYS A 412 -22.71 15.12 17.64
CA LYS A 412 -22.58 16.56 17.89
C LYS A 412 -22.28 17.37 16.63
N ASN A 413 -21.47 16.82 15.72
CA ASN A 413 -20.97 17.57 14.56
C ASN A 413 -21.61 17.15 13.23
N PHE A 414 -22.07 15.89 13.11
CA PHE A 414 -22.49 15.32 11.82
C PHE A 414 -23.81 14.53 11.85
N ASN A 415 -24.75 14.92 12.73
CA ASN A 415 -26.02 14.22 12.91
C ASN A 415 -26.99 14.51 11.75
N SER A 416 -26.73 13.90 10.60
CA SER A 416 -27.51 14.02 9.37
C SER A 416 -27.83 12.64 8.78
N ARG A 417 -28.68 12.61 7.75
CA ARG A 417 -28.92 11.39 6.95
C ARG A 417 -27.64 10.79 6.34
N ASN A 418 -26.60 11.61 6.19
CA ASN A 418 -25.33 11.28 5.55
C ASN A 418 -24.25 10.84 6.56
N LYS A 419 -24.58 10.69 7.86
CA LYS A 419 -23.60 10.34 8.92
C LYS A 419 -22.72 9.10 8.65
N ASN A 420 -23.22 8.12 7.89
CA ASN A 420 -22.45 6.92 7.54
C ASN A 420 -21.26 7.23 6.60
N ILE A 421 -21.30 8.35 5.88
CA ILE A 421 -20.21 8.84 5.03
C ILE A 421 -19.03 9.30 5.89
N ILE A 422 -19.30 9.92 7.06
CA ILE A 422 -18.24 10.31 8.02
C ILE A 422 -17.44 9.10 8.49
N LEU A 423 -18.10 7.98 8.78
CA LEU A 423 -17.43 6.73 9.13
C LEU A 423 -16.54 6.20 7.99
N ARG A 424 -16.96 6.34 6.72
CA ARG A 424 -16.13 5.98 5.55
C ARG A 424 -14.91 6.89 5.43
N TRP A 425 -15.08 8.18 5.64
CA TRP A 425 -13.99 9.15 5.59
C TRP A 425 -13.01 8.93 6.75
N LEU A 426 -13.48 8.67 7.97
CA LEU A 426 -12.61 8.28 9.09
C LEU A 426 -11.84 6.99 8.77
N ASN A 427 -12.49 5.99 8.17
CA ASN A 427 -11.80 4.76 7.76
C ASN A 427 -10.72 5.01 6.72
N ILE A 428 -11.01 5.71 5.62
CA ILE A 428 -10.00 5.94 4.57
C ILE A 428 -8.88 6.88 5.03
N LEU A 429 -9.17 7.85 5.90
CA LEU A 429 -8.16 8.68 6.55
C LEU A 429 -7.28 7.88 7.54
N PHE A 430 -7.81 6.83 8.16
CA PHE A 430 -7.04 5.91 9.00
C PHE A 430 -6.18 4.95 8.16
N GLU A 431 -6.73 4.37 7.09
CA GLU A 431 -6.00 3.51 6.14
C GLU A 431 -4.85 4.24 5.45
N ASN A 432 -5.01 5.54 5.19
CA ASN A 432 -3.95 6.42 4.67
C ASN A 432 -3.20 7.15 5.81
N GLU A 433 -3.37 6.67 7.06
CA GLU A 433 -2.61 7.06 8.26
C GLU A 433 -2.69 8.55 8.66
N PHE A 434 -3.62 9.35 8.12
CA PHE A 434 -3.83 10.75 8.55
C PHE A 434 -4.30 10.86 10.00
N ILE A 435 -5.12 9.91 10.44
CA ILE A 435 -5.61 9.81 11.82
C ILE A 435 -5.11 8.51 12.46
N HIS A 436 -5.05 8.51 13.79
CA HIS A 436 -4.97 7.28 14.58
C HIS A 436 -6.37 6.87 15.06
N LEU A 437 -6.58 5.57 15.24
CA LEU A 437 -7.77 5.00 15.89
C LEU A 437 -7.34 4.17 17.11
N GLU A 438 -7.97 4.43 18.25
CA GLU A 438 -7.71 3.76 19.54
C GLU A 438 -8.99 3.72 20.38
N ASN A 439 -9.49 2.53 20.72
CA ASN A 439 -10.62 2.33 21.65
C ASN A 439 -11.85 3.21 21.33
N ASN A 440 -12.31 3.20 20.07
CA ASN A 440 -13.39 4.04 19.53
C ASN A 440 -13.16 5.58 19.58
N ASN A 441 -11.92 6.01 19.84
CA ASN A 441 -11.49 7.39 19.71
C ASN A 441 -10.56 7.55 18.50
N CYS A 442 -10.53 8.75 17.95
CA CYS A 442 -9.64 9.15 16.88
C CYS A 442 -8.92 10.47 17.21
N TYR A 443 -7.73 10.66 16.65
CA TYR A 443 -7.01 11.94 16.69
C TYR A 443 -6.20 12.14 15.40
N LEU A 444 -6.06 13.39 14.97
CA LEU A 444 -5.37 13.76 13.74
C LEU A 444 -3.87 13.86 13.99
N ARG A 445 -3.04 13.23 13.14
CA ARG A 445 -1.57 13.28 13.28
C ARG A 445 -1.01 14.70 13.17
N LYS A 446 -1.55 15.49 12.24
CA LYS A 446 -1.14 16.88 12.03
C LYS A 446 -2.26 17.70 11.40
N VAL A 447 -2.52 18.87 11.99
CA VAL A 447 -3.51 19.85 11.53
C VAL A 447 -3.20 20.28 10.09
N VAL A 448 -4.23 20.33 9.24
CA VAL A 448 -4.10 20.73 7.83
C VAL A 448 -4.38 22.23 7.70
N ASN A 449 -3.55 22.91 6.89
CA ASN A 449 -3.70 24.32 6.55
C ASN A 449 -4.04 24.45 5.06
N LYS A 450 -5.03 25.30 4.73
CA LYS A 450 -5.54 25.46 3.36
C LYS A 450 -4.46 25.81 2.32
N ASN A 451 -3.48 26.63 2.71
CA ASN A 451 -2.48 27.24 1.82
C ASN A 451 -1.67 26.26 0.95
N ASN A 452 -1.60 24.97 1.32
CA ASN A 452 -0.79 23.97 0.61
C ASN A 452 -1.63 22.92 -0.15
N ILE A 453 -2.96 23.02 -0.17
CA ILE A 453 -3.84 22.02 -0.80
C ILE A 453 -3.95 22.24 -2.32
N ASP A 454 -4.07 23.50 -2.75
CA ASP A 454 -4.33 23.86 -4.15
C ASP A 454 -3.25 23.34 -5.12
N ARG A 455 -2.01 23.18 -4.64
CA ARG A 455 -0.93 22.54 -5.40
C ARG A 455 -1.30 21.12 -5.86
N TYR A 456 -1.90 20.30 -5.00
CA TYR A 456 -2.25 18.92 -5.37
C TYR A 456 -3.37 18.86 -6.41
N TYR A 457 -4.30 19.81 -6.36
CA TYR A 457 -5.32 19.97 -7.37
C TYR A 457 -4.70 20.32 -8.73
N GLU A 458 -3.79 21.30 -8.78
CA GLU A 458 -3.11 21.67 -10.04
C GLU A 458 -2.14 20.57 -10.52
N ASP A 459 -1.41 19.89 -9.63
CA ASP A 459 -0.56 18.74 -9.98
C ASP A 459 -1.43 17.60 -10.57
N ALA A 460 -2.55 17.23 -9.94
CA ALA A 460 -3.48 16.22 -10.43
C ALA A 460 -4.10 16.60 -11.79
N LYS A 461 -4.57 17.84 -11.93
CA LYS A 461 -5.11 18.40 -13.17
C LYS A 461 -4.08 18.34 -14.30
N ASN A 462 -2.85 18.80 -14.08
CA ASN A 462 -1.76 18.78 -15.05
C ASN A 462 -1.36 17.35 -15.47
N LEU A 463 -1.47 16.37 -14.58
CA LEU A 463 -1.21 14.95 -14.89
C LEU A 463 -2.38 14.29 -15.64
N TRP A 464 -3.60 14.75 -15.43
CA TRP A 464 -4.81 14.21 -16.06
C TRP A 464 -5.07 14.75 -17.47
N ASP A 465 -4.94 16.07 -17.64
CA ASP A 465 -5.40 16.88 -18.79
C ASP A 465 -5.00 16.28 -20.15
N TRP A 466 -5.99 15.70 -20.84
CA TRP A 466 -5.91 14.95 -22.11
C TRP A 466 -4.86 13.82 -22.18
N LYS A 467 -4.28 13.43 -21.03
CA LYS A 467 -3.30 12.34 -20.87
C LYS A 467 -3.95 11.07 -20.33
N LEU A 468 -4.73 11.22 -19.26
CA LEU A 468 -5.49 10.16 -18.60
C LEU A 468 -7.00 10.34 -18.74
N GLY A 469 -7.46 11.56 -19.04
CA GLY A 469 -8.84 11.81 -19.42
C GLY A 469 -9.17 13.27 -19.69
N ASP A 470 -10.46 13.52 -19.85
CA ASP A 470 -11.02 14.86 -20.04
C ASP A 470 -10.89 15.70 -18.75
N PRO A 471 -10.34 16.93 -18.82
CA PRO A 471 -10.14 17.82 -17.66
C PRO A 471 -11.39 18.06 -16.82
N LEU A 472 -12.58 18.01 -17.42
CA LEU A 472 -13.84 18.19 -16.71
C LEU A 472 -14.07 17.12 -15.63
N SER A 473 -13.39 15.97 -15.70
CA SER A 473 -13.41 14.94 -14.65
C SER A 473 -12.83 15.47 -13.33
N ILE A 474 -11.76 16.27 -13.41
CA ILE A 474 -11.07 16.85 -12.24
C ILE A 474 -11.81 18.09 -11.74
N ASP A 475 -12.36 18.90 -12.65
CA ASP A 475 -13.26 19.99 -12.27
C ASP A 475 -14.52 19.46 -11.55
N TYR A 476 -15.14 18.37 -12.02
CA TYR A 476 -16.25 17.74 -11.30
C TYR A 476 -15.90 17.39 -9.84
N ILE A 477 -14.75 16.78 -9.59
CA ILE A 477 -14.29 16.46 -8.23
C ILE A 477 -14.14 17.74 -7.40
N ASN A 478 -13.51 18.78 -7.96
CA ASN A 478 -13.36 20.10 -7.32
C ASN A 478 -14.71 20.80 -7.05
N GLN A 479 -15.69 20.72 -7.96
CA GLN A 479 -17.03 21.26 -7.72
C GLN A 479 -17.74 20.52 -6.57
N ASN A 480 -17.58 19.20 -6.45
CA ASN A 480 -18.15 18.45 -5.33
C ASN A 480 -17.47 18.82 -4.00
N ILE A 481 -16.13 18.94 -3.97
CA ILE A 481 -15.37 19.39 -2.79
C ILE A 481 -15.74 20.84 -2.41
N LYS A 482 -15.97 21.72 -3.38
CA LYS A 482 -16.40 23.11 -3.16
C LYS A 482 -17.79 23.20 -2.50
N TYR A 483 -18.71 22.29 -2.85
CA TYR A 483 -20.07 22.23 -2.29
C TYR A 483 -20.24 21.11 -1.25
N LEU A 484 -19.15 20.66 -0.62
CA LEU A 484 -19.14 19.44 0.19
C LEU A 484 -20.04 19.55 1.43
N GLN A 485 -20.16 20.76 2.01
CA GLN A 485 -21.11 21.03 3.10
C GLN A 485 -22.56 20.96 2.63
N GLU A 486 -22.90 21.58 1.51
CA GLU A 486 -24.26 21.56 0.99
C GLU A 486 -24.69 20.17 0.49
N LEU A 487 -23.74 19.36 -0.01
CA LEU A 487 -23.95 17.94 -0.30
C LEU A 487 -24.18 17.14 0.99
N PHE A 488 -23.34 17.34 2.01
CA PHE A 488 -23.45 16.64 3.30
C PHE A 488 -24.75 16.97 4.04
N ASP A 489 -25.14 18.25 4.08
CA ASP A 489 -26.40 18.73 4.65
C ASP A 489 -27.62 18.33 3.80
N GLY A 490 -27.42 17.93 2.54
CA GLY A 490 -28.48 17.63 1.58
C GLY A 490 -29.16 18.86 0.97
N LYS A 491 -28.61 20.07 1.20
CA LYS A 491 -29.03 21.35 0.59
C LYS A 491 -28.77 21.38 -0.93
N LYS A 492 -27.78 20.62 -1.42
CA LYS A 492 -27.47 20.42 -2.84
C LYS A 492 -27.53 18.94 -3.18
N LYS A 493 -28.01 18.59 -4.38
CA LYS A 493 -28.03 17.20 -4.88
C LYS A 493 -26.79 16.95 -5.74
N CYS A 494 -26.07 15.84 -5.52
CA CYS A 494 -24.89 15.54 -6.33
C CYS A 494 -25.22 15.38 -7.83
N ASN A 495 -26.41 14.85 -8.17
CA ASN A 495 -26.88 14.76 -9.56
C ASN A 495 -26.96 16.11 -10.28
N SER A 496 -27.23 17.23 -9.58
CA SER A 496 -27.24 18.56 -10.22
C SER A 496 -25.84 19.16 -10.39
N ILE A 497 -24.80 18.54 -9.83
CA ILE A 497 -23.40 18.83 -10.17
C ILE A 497 -22.96 17.96 -11.34
N LEU A 498 -23.40 16.69 -11.40
CA LEU A 498 -23.07 15.76 -12.49
C LEU A 498 -23.79 16.11 -13.81
N PHE A 499 -25.02 16.62 -13.72
CA PHE A 499 -25.85 17.05 -14.84
C PHE A 499 -26.32 18.50 -14.67
N PRO A 500 -25.40 19.49 -14.74
CA PRO A 500 -25.75 20.89 -14.55
C PRO A 500 -26.69 21.32 -15.68
N GLU A 501 -27.91 21.77 -15.34
CA GLU A 501 -28.94 22.15 -16.32
C GLU A 501 -29.30 21.04 -17.35
N GLY A 502 -28.99 19.77 -17.03
CA GLY A 502 -29.16 18.63 -17.93
C GLY A 502 -28.00 18.36 -18.89
N ASP A 503 -26.94 19.18 -18.86
CA ASP A 503 -25.73 18.97 -19.67
C ASP A 503 -25.01 17.68 -19.26
N LEU A 504 -24.64 16.87 -20.26
CA LEU A 504 -23.94 15.59 -20.07
C LEU A 504 -22.41 15.74 -19.96
N LYS A 505 -21.84 16.95 -20.01
CA LYS A 505 -20.38 17.16 -20.09
C LYS A 505 -19.56 16.41 -19.03
N TYR A 506 -19.95 16.47 -17.75
CA TYR A 506 -19.19 15.80 -16.68
C TYR A 506 -19.36 14.29 -16.74
N ALA A 507 -20.57 13.80 -17.01
CA ALA A 507 -20.81 12.37 -17.20
C ALA A 507 -20.02 11.82 -18.40
N LYS A 508 -19.94 12.55 -19.52
CA LYS A 508 -19.08 12.20 -20.67
C LYS A 508 -17.60 12.21 -20.30
N ALA A 509 -17.15 13.19 -19.52
CA ALA A 509 -15.77 13.26 -19.03
C ALA A 509 -15.40 12.02 -18.21
N LEU A 510 -16.23 11.69 -17.22
CA LEU A 510 -16.02 10.60 -16.26
C LEU A 510 -16.18 9.20 -16.88
N TYR A 511 -17.27 8.95 -17.61
CA TYR A 511 -17.66 7.59 -18.05
C TYR A 511 -17.32 7.27 -19.52
N LYS A 512 -16.85 8.25 -20.31
CA LYS A 512 -16.50 8.05 -21.73
C LYS A 512 -15.12 8.59 -22.13
N ASN A 513 -14.69 9.73 -21.59
CA ASN A 513 -13.43 10.36 -22.01
C ASN A 513 -12.23 10.07 -21.09
N ASN A 514 -12.42 9.26 -20.05
CA ASN A 514 -11.40 8.72 -19.16
C ASN A 514 -10.77 7.45 -19.76
N MET A 515 -9.46 7.25 -19.61
CA MET A 515 -8.73 6.13 -20.24
C MET A 515 -9.15 4.73 -19.74
N VAL A 516 -9.49 4.56 -18.45
CA VAL A 516 -9.96 3.24 -17.95
C VAL A 516 -11.33 2.87 -18.51
N TYR A 517 -12.25 3.83 -18.65
CA TYR A 517 -13.54 3.57 -19.29
C TYR A 517 -13.40 3.39 -20.82
N ARG A 518 -12.50 4.11 -21.50
CA ARG A 518 -12.21 3.86 -22.93
C ARG A 518 -11.69 2.44 -23.16
N TYR A 519 -10.73 2.01 -22.35
CA TYR A 519 -10.18 0.65 -22.38
C TYR A 519 -11.27 -0.41 -22.10
N ILE A 520 -12.10 -0.22 -21.06
CA ILE A 520 -13.21 -1.15 -20.74
C ILE A 520 -14.23 -1.20 -21.88
N ASN A 521 -14.66 -0.05 -22.42
CA ASN A 521 -15.66 0.00 -23.47
C ASN A 521 -15.14 -0.58 -24.79
N ASP A 522 -13.85 -0.42 -25.10
CA ASP A 522 -13.18 -1.08 -26.23
C ASP A 522 -13.10 -2.61 -26.04
N LEU A 523 -12.83 -3.09 -24.82
CA LEU A 523 -12.87 -4.52 -24.49
C LEU A 523 -14.29 -5.11 -24.61
N VAL A 524 -15.30 -4.39 -24.11
CA VAL A 524 -16.71 -4.79 -24.26
C VAL A 524 -17.07 -4.86 -25.75
N ALA A 525 -16.76 -3.82 -26.53
CA ALA A 525 -17.08 -3.76 -27.95
C ALA A 525 -16.39 -4.86 -28.77
N ILE A 526 -15.10 -5.16 -28.52
CA ILE A 526 -14.40 -6.23 -29.27
C ILE A 526 -14.92 -7.62 -28.91
N THR A 527 -15.19 -7.87 -27.62
CA THR A 527 -15.72 -9.16 -27.14
C THR A 527 -17.10 -9.42 -27.75
N ILE A 528 -17.94 -8.38 -27.87
CA ILE A 528 -19.25 -8.46 -28.53
C ILE A 528 -19.10 -8.71 -30.03
N SER A 529 -18.26 -7.95 -30.74
CA SER A 529 -18.09 -8.15 -32.18
C SER A 529 -17.59 -9.56 -32.51
N ASP A 530 -16.70 -10.12 -31.69
CA ASP A 530 -16.16 -11.46 -31.90
C ASP A 530 -17.16 -12.57 -31.52
N TYR A 531 -18.05 -12.33 -30.54
CA TYR A 531 -19.21 -13.18 -30.30
C TYR A 531 -20.15 -13.21 -31.52
N VAL A 532 -20.50 -12.03 -32.05
CA VAL A 532 -21.41 -11.89 -33.21
C VAL A 532 -20.83 -12.57 -34.46
N LYS A 533 -19.55 -12.34 -34.79
CA LYS A 533 -18.85 -13.03 -35.91
C LYS A 533 -18.86 -14.56 -35.78
N LYS A 534 -18.81 -15.08 -34.56
CA LYS A 534 -18.68 -16.52 -34.30
C LYS A 534 -20.03 -17.25 -34.28
N TYR A 535 -21.10 -16.59 -33.81
CA TYR A 535 -22.38 -17.25 -33.52
C TYR A 535 -23.58 -16.71 -34.30
N SER A 536 -23.48 -15.56 -34.95
CA SER A 536 -24.58 -15.11 -35.82
C SER A 536 -24.65 -15.93 -37.10
N SER A 537 -25.87 -16.14 -37.59
CA SER A 537 -26.16 -16.92 -38.80
C SER A 537 -27.01 -16.17 -39.83
N GLY A 538 -27.15 -14.84 -39.70
CA GLY A 538 -28.09 -14.00 -40.47
C GLY A 538 -29.57 -14.24 -40.13
N ILE A 539 -29.96 -15.49 -39.92
CA ILE A 539 -31.34 -15.90 -39.59
C ILE A 539 -31.63 -15.66 -38.10
N ASN A 540 -30.69 -16.04 -37.21
CA ASN A 540 -30.82 -15.85 -35.77
C ASN A 540 -29.95 -14.67 -35.31
N LYS A 541 -30.52 -13.47 -35.31
CA LYS A 541 -29.85 -12.27 -34.79
C LYS A 541 -29.49 -12.42 -33.31
N ILE A 542 -28.29 -11.97 -32.95
CA ILE A 542 -27.79 -11.96 -31.56
C ILE A 542 -28.54 -10.90 -30.75
N LYS A 543 -29.19 -11.31 -29.66
CA LYS A 543 -29.92 -10.40 -28.77
C LYS A 543 -29.02 -9.88 -27.66
N ILE A 544 -28.79 -8.57 -27.64
CA ILE A 544 -27.95 -7.87 -26.67
C ILE A 544 -28.83 -7.05 -25.73
N LEU A 545 -28.66 -7.21 -24.42
CA LEU A 545 -29.28 -6.38 -23.39
C LEU A 545 -28.21 -5.48 -22.74
N GLU A 546 -28.45 -4.18 -22.69
CA GLU A 546 -27.64 -3.23 -21.90
C GLU A 546 -28.45 -2.70 -20.72
N ILE A 547 -27.98 -2.98 -19.50
CA ILE A 547 -28.60 -2.60 -18.23
C ILE A 547 -27.93 -1.34 -17.69
N GLY A 548 -28.73 -0.29 -17.44
CA GLY A 548 -28.24 0.98 -16.88
C GLY A 548 -27.32 1.74 -17.82
N ALA A 549 -27.66 1.76 -19.11
CA ALA A 549 -26.81 2.30 -20.17
C ALA A 549 -26.52 3.83 -20.05
N GLY A 550 -27.29 4.57 -19.25
CA GLY A 550 -26.98 5.94 -18.82
C GLY A 550 -26.80 6.93 -19.97
N ILE A 551 -25.60 7.47 -20.16
CA ILE A 551 -25.28 8.38 -21.27
C ILE A 551 -24.99 7.67 -22.61
N GLY A 552 -25.09 6.34 -22.62
CA GLY A 552 -24.75 5.47 -23.74
C GLY A 552 -23.25 5.42 -24.04
N ALA A 553 -22.39 5.46 -23.01
CA ALA A 553 -20.94 5.46 -23.18
C ALA A 553 -20.41 4.11 -23.71
N THR A 554 -20.93 3.00 -23.20
CA THR A 554 -20.63 1.64 -23.67
C THR A 554 -21.36 1.37 -24.98
N THR A 555 -22.66 1.70 -25.06
CA THR A 555 -23.47 1.68 -26.30
C THR A 555 -22.73 2.30 -27.49
N ASP A 556 -22.14 3.49 -27.31
CA ASP A 556 -21.37 4.19 -28.37
C ASP A 556 -20.24 3.35 -28.94
N SER A 557 -19.42 2.73 -28.09
CA SER A 557 -18.30 1.88 -28.54
C SER A 557 -18.80 0.60 -29.20
N VAL A 558 -19.86 -0.03 -28.67
CA VAL A 558 -20.41 -1.27 -29.21
C VAL A 558 -21.06 -1.03 -30.57
N LEU A 559 -21.97 -0.05 -30.68
CA LEU A 559 -22.64 0.26 -31.95
C LEU A 559 -21.63 0.72 -33.01
N LYS A 560 -20.66 1.59 -32.65
CA LYS A 560 -19.61 1.99 -33.58
C LYS A 560 -18.85 0.78 -34.12
N ARG A 561 -18.43 -0.14 -33.24
CA ARG A 561 -17.66 -1.32 -33.65
C ARG A 561 -18.46 -2.25 -34.56
N LEU A 562 -19.73 -2.49 -34.23
CA LEU A 562 -20.62 -3.32 -35.06
C LEU A 562 -20.91 -2.67 -36.42
N ILE A 563 -21.00 -1.34 -36.50
CA ILE A 563 -21.14 -0.61 -37.77
C ILE A 563 -19.84 -0.70 -38.59
N ASP A 564 -18.68 -0.37 -37.99
CA ASP A 564 -17.38 -0.38 -38.66
C ASP A 564 -17.05 -1.77 -39.27
N GLU A 565 -17.53 -2.86 -38.66
CA GLU A 565 -17.31 -4.24 -39.11
C GLU A 565 -18.48 -4.85 -39.92
N ASN A 566 -19.52 -4.08 -40.24
CA ASN A 566 -20.73 -4.53 -40.95
C ASN A 566 -21.51 -5.67 -40.26
N LEU A 567 -21.56 -5.63 -38.92
CA LEU A 567 -22.26 -6.59 -38.05
C LEU A 567 -23.56 -6.03 -37.45
N ILE A 568 -23.90 -4.77 -37.72
CA ILE A 568 -25.03 -4.08 -37.06
C ILE A 568 -26.40 -4.68 -37.42
N ASP A 569 -26.53 -5.33 -38.58
CA ASP A 569 -27.75 -6.04 -38.97
C ASP A 569 -27.87 -7.43 -38.36
N GLU A 570 -26.78 -8.00 -37.85
CA GLU A 570 -26.72 -9.31 -37.18
C GLU A 570 -27.20 -9.26 -35.71
N VAL A 571 -27.53 -8.08 -35.19
CA VAL A 571 -27.91 -7.88 -33.78
C VAL A 571 -29.31 -7.32 -33.60
N LEU A 572 -29.89 -7.59 -32.43
CA LEU A 572 -31.04 -6.89 -31.86
C LEU A 572 -30.59 -6.31 -30.52
N TYR A 573 -30.58 -4.99 -30.40
CA TYR A 573 -30.04 -4.30 -29.22
C TYR A 573 -31.18 -3.80 -28.33
N LYS A 574 -31.16 -4.10 -27.03
CA LYS A 574 -32.12 -3.62 -26.05
C LYS A 574 -31.43 -2.72 -25.03
N TYR A 575 -31.60 -1.42 -25.23
CA TYR A 575 -31.08 -0.37 -24.36
C TYR A 575 -32.01 -0.17 -23.17
N THR A 576 -31.52 -0.27 -21.94
CA THR A 576 -32.34 -0.05 -20.74
C THR A 576 -31.70 0.86 -19.71
N ASP A 577 -32.53 1.66 -19.05
CA ASP A 577 -32.12 2.53 -17.95
C ASP A 577 -33.32 2.85 -17.03
N ILE A 578 -33.07 3.20 -15.77
CA ILE A 578 -34.12 3.62 -14.82
C ILE A 578 -34.64 5.05 -15.12
N SER A 579 -33.87 5.85 -15.86
CA SER A 579 -34.13 7.26 -16.16
C SER A 579 -34.79 7.46 -17.52
N ASN A 580 -36.02 7.97 -17.53
CA ASN A 580 -36.71 8.40 -18.76
C ASN A 580 -35.90 9.43 -19.56
N PHE A 581 -35.09 10.26 -18.90
CA PHE A 581 -34.22 11.23 -19.57
C PHE A 581 -33.16 10.53 -20.42
N PHE A 582 -32.51 9.48 -19.90
CA PHE A 582 -31.53 8.71 -20.67
C PHE A 582 -32.17 7.89 -21.78
N ILE A 583 -33.36 7.34 -21.57
CA ILE A 583 -34.16 6.70 -22.64
C ILE A 583 -34.47 7.69 -23.78
N GLN A 584 -34.83 8.94 -23.47
CA GLN A 584 -35.06 9.98 -24.48
C GLN A 584 -33.76 10.39 -25.19
N CYS A 585 -32.68 10.63 -24.45
CA CYS A 585 -31.37 10.94 -25.04
C CYS A 585 -30.87 9.83 -25.97
N ALA A 586 -31.08 8.56 -25.62
CA ALA A 586 -30.68 7.42 -26.44
C ALA A 586 -31.52 7.33 -27.73
N LYS A 587 -32.85 7.49 -27.65
CA LYS A 587 -33.73 7.55 -28.84
C LYS A 587 -33.27 8.61 -29.83
N SER A 588 -33.19 9.88 -29.41
CA SER A 588 -32.77 10.98 -30.28
C SER A 588 -31.35 10.84 -30.84
N LYS A 589 -30.51 9.98 -30.24
CA LYS A 589 -29.12 9.76 -30.64
C LYS A 589 -28.95 8.58 -31.61
N TYR A 590 -29.74 7.52 -31.49
CA TYR A 590 -29.55 6.29 -32.28
C TYR A 590 -30.73 5.91 -33.20
N GLU A 591 -31.93 6.47 -33.05
CA GLU A 591 -33.11 6.09 -33.86
C GLU A 591 -32.92 6.28 -35.37
N ASN A 592 -32.10 7.25 -35.78
CA ASN A 592 -31.74 7.53 -37.17
C ASN A 592 -30.39 6.90 -37.60
N VAL A 593 -29.76 6.11 -36.72
CA VAL A 593 -28.44 5.49 -36.93
C VAL A 593 -28.56 3.96 -37.00
N VAL A 594 -29.42 3.37 -36.17
CA VAL A 594 -29.63 1.92 -36.06
C VAL A 594 -31.13 1.64 -35.95
N SER A 595 -31.66 0.81 -36.84
CA SER A 595 -33.08 0.40 -36.85
C SER A 595 -33.39 -0.74 -35.86
N ASN A 596 -32.39 -1.55 -35.52
CA ASN A 596 -32.52 -2.76 -34.69
C ASN A 596 -32.36 -2.50 -33.17
N ILE A 597 -32.77 -1.33 -32.66
CA ILE A 597 -32.63 -0.95 -31.24
C ILE A 597 -33.99 -0.70 -30.54
N GLU A 598 -34.22 -1.43 -29.46
CA GLU A 598 -35.36 -1.28 -28.55
C GLU A 598 -34.92 -0.49 -27.30
N TYR A 599 -35.83 0.30 -26.73
CA TYR A 599 -35.57 1.11 -25.54
C TYR A 599 -36.64 0.87 -24.48
N GLU A 600 -36.25 0.41 -23.30
CA GLU A 600 -37.17 0.14 -22.19
C GLU A 600 -36.68 0.74 -20.87
N LYS A 601 -37.59 1.28 -20.06
CA LYS A 601 -37.28 1.72 -18.71
C LYS A 601 -37.27 0.51 -17.77
N ILE A 602 -36.14 0.26 -17.10
CA ILE A 602 -35.96 -0.85 -16.17
C ILE A 602 -35.37 -0.34 -14.86
N ASP A 603 -36.06 -0.58 -13.73
CA ASP A 603 -35.49 -0.51 -12.39
C ASP A 603 -34.91 -1.89 -12.02
N ILE A 604 -33.59 -1.99 -11.91
CA ILE A 604 -32.91 -3.28 -11.69
C ILE A 604 -33.37 -4.02 -10.43
N ASP A 605 -33.79 -3.30 -9.38
CA ASP A 605 -34.23 -3.88 -8.11
C ASP A 605 -35.69 -4.39 -8.14
N LYS A 606 -36.39 -4.26 -9.29
CA LYS A 606 -37.83 -4.56 -9.44
C LYS A 606 -38.25 -5.19 -10.78
N ASP A 607 -37.63 -4.82 -11.89
CA ASP A 607 -38.19 -5.03 -13.23
C ASP A 607 -37.47 -6.11 -14.06
N LEU A 608 -36.31 -6.61 -13.62
CA LEU A 608 -35.52 -7.58 -14.40
C LEU A 608 -36.25 -8.88 -14.74
N GLU A 609 -37.13 -9.36 -13.84
CA GLU A 609 -37.96 -10.55 -14.08
C GLU A 609 -38.86 -10.43 -15.33
N LYS A 610 -39.17 -9.20 -15.76
CA LYS A 610 -40.04 -8.90 -16.91
C LYS A 610 -39.34 -9.07 -18.25
N LEU A 611 -38.00 -9.12 -18.26
CA LEU A 611 -37.19 -9.23 -19.47
C LEU A 611 -37.20 -10.64 -20.08
N GLY A 612 -37.85 -11.60 -19.42
CA GLY A 612 -38.01 -12.99 -19.89
C GLY A 612 -36.81 -13.87 -19.58
N LYS A 613 -37.05 -15.17 -19.39
CA LYS A 613 -35.99 -16.16 -19.11
C LYS A 613 -35.30 -16.61 -20.39
N GLU A 614 -34.00 -16.89 -20.33
CA GLU A 614 -33.16 -17.37 -21.44
C GLU A 614 -33.40 -16.58 -22.76
N THR A 615 -33.53 -15.25 -22.65
CA THR A 615 -33.93 -14.37 -23.76
C THR A 615 -32.75 -13.81 -24.53
N PHE A 616 -31.64 -13.47 -23.85
CA PHE A 616 -30.51 -12.72 -24.43
C PHE A 616 -29.27 -13.59 -24.62
N ASP A 617 -28.51 -13.28 -25.67
CA ASP A 617 -27.23 -13.91 -26.02
C ASP A 617 -26.04 -13.15 -25.39
N ILE A 618 -26.23 -11.86 -25.10
CA ILE A 618 -25.25 -11.02 -24.41
C ILE A 618 -25.99 -10.10 -23.42
N VAL A 619 -25.51 -10.01 -22.19
CA VAL A 619 -25.94 -9.00 -21.20
C VAL A 619 -24.76 -8.11 -20.80
N ILE A 620 -24.96 -6.80 -20.82
CA ILE A 620 -23.98 -5.77 -20.48
C ILE A 620 -24.48 -4.99 -19.25
N ALA A 621 -23.63 -4.80 -18.24
CA ALA A 621 -23.91 -3.96 -17.08
C ALA A 621 -22.64 -3.22 -16.64
N VAL A 622 -22.52 -1.94 -17.02
CA VAL A 622 -21.30 -1.13 -16.78
C VAL A 622 -21.63 0.05 -15.86
N GLY A 623 -21.09 0.02 -14.63
CA GLY A 623 -21.21 1.11 -13.66
C GLY A 623 -22.61 1.30 -13.06
N VAL A 624 -23.36 0.21 -12.89
CA VAL A 624 -24.78 0.21 -12.53
C VAL A 624 -25.10 -0.65 -11.30
N LEU A 625 -24.50 -1.83 -11.18
CA LEU A 625 -24.87 -2.86 -10.22
C LEU A 625 -24.50 -2.47 -8.79
N ASN A 626 -23.42 -1.73 -8.59
CA ASN A 626 -23.11 -1.17 -7.27
C ASN A 626 -24.19 -0.20 -6.76
N ASN A 627 -25.09 0.35 -7.60
CA ASN A 627 -26.20 1.16 -7.12
C ASN A 627 -27.48 0.35 -6.79
N SER A 628 -27.44 -0.99 -6.91
CA SER A 628 -28.52 -1.87 -6.44
C SER A 628 -28.55 -1.94 -4.92
N GLY A 629 -29.76 -1.86 -4.36
CA GLY A 629 -30.01 -2.19 -2.96
C GLY A 629 -29.96 -3.71 -2.70
N LYS A 630 -30.31 -4.53 -3.70
CA LYS A 630 -30.50 -5.99 -3.61
C LYS A 630 -29.59 -6.78 -4.57
N LEU A 631 -28.29 -6.47 -4.59
CA LEU A 631 -27.36 -6.97 -5.62
C LEU A 631 -27.40 -8.49 -5.85
N ASN A 632 -27.53 -9.28 -4.78
CA ASN A 632 -27.67 -10.75 -4.85
C ASN A 632 -28.90 -11.22 -5.65
N THR A 633 -30.03 -10.49 -5.57
CA THR A 633 -31.24 -10.77 -6.35
C THR A 633 -31.06 -10.31 -7.79
N VAL A 634 -30.50 -9.12 -7.99
CA VAL A 634 -30.22 -8.54 -9.31
C VAL A 634 -29.35 -9.46 -10.16
N LEU A 635 -28.26 -10.00 -9.61
CA LEU A 635 -27.38 -10.92 -10.34
C LEU A 635 -28.06 -12.24 -10.70
N ARG A 636 -28.97 -12.76 -9.86
CA ARG A 636 -29.75 -13.97 -10.18
C ARG A 636 -30.75 -13.72 -11.30
N GLU A 637 -31.41 -12.56 -11.33
CA GLU A 637 -32.29 -12.23 -12.46
C GLU A 637 -31.52 -11.95 -13.75
N ILE A 638 -30.32 -11.37 -13.67
CA ILE A 638 -29.41 -11.30 -14.82
C ILE A 638 -29.06 -12.71 -15.31
N TYR A 639 -28.72 -13.65 -14.41
CA TYR A 639 -28.50 -15.06 -14.77
C TYR A 639 -29.72 -15.73 -15.41
N ASN A 640 -30.93 -15.44 -14.92
CA ASN A 640 -32.18 -15.99 -15.47
C ASN A 640 -32.48 -15.48 -16.89
N THR A 641 -32.09 -14.24 -17.22
CA THR A 641 -32.43 -13.58 -18.50
C THR A 641 -31.50 -13.95 -19.67
N VAL A 642 -30.28 -14.42 -19.38
CA VAL A 642 -29.30 -14.85 -20.39
C VAL A 642 -29.49 -16.32 -20.75
N LYS A 643 -29.21 -16.69 -22.01
CA LYS A 643 -29.24 -18.08 -22.48
C LYS A 643 -28.02 -18.86 -21.98
N LYS A 644 -28.04 -20.19 -22.17
CA LYS A 644 -26.86 -21.06 -22.01
C LYS A 644 -25.83 -20.78 -23.12
N ASP A 645 -24.56 -21.07 -22.82
CA ASP A 645 -23.40 -20.86 -23.71
C ASP A 645 -23.13 -19.40 -24.14
N SER A 646 -23.85 -18.46 -23.51
CA SER A 646 -23.90 -17.03 -23.85
C SER A 646 -23.02 -16.18 -22.93
N LEU A 647 -23.06 -14.85 -23.07
CA LEU A 647 -22.09 -13.93 -22.46
C LEU A 647 -22.73 -12.94 -21.45
N ILE A 648 -22.07 -12.74 -20.30
CA ILE A 648 -22.30 -11.60 -19.41
C ILE A 648 -21.03 -10.75 -19.33
N LEU A 649 -21.20 -9.42 -19.45
CA LEU A 649 -20.16 -8.41 -19.34
C LEU A 649 -20.52 -7.40 -18.24
N ILE A 650 -19.86 -7.52 -17.08
CA ILE A 650 -20.07 -6.62 -15.93
C ILE A 650 -18.83 -5.77 -15.73
N ALA A 651 -18.93 -4.44 -15.63
CA ALA A 651 -17.79 -3.61 -15.26
C ALA A 651 -18.13 -2.65 -14.11
N GLU A 652 -17.36 -2.72 -13.03
CA GLU A 652 -17.68 -2.06 -11.76
C GLU A 652 -16.43 -1.60 -10.99
N PRO A 653 -16.56 -0.61 -10.08
CA PRO A 653 -15.55 -0.35 -9.06
C PRO A 653 -15.31 -1.57 -8.16
N VAL A 654 -14.03 -1.85 -7.89
CA VAL A 654 -13.54 -2.98 -7.06
C VAL A 654 -12.73 -2.54 -5.83
N LYS A 655 -12.86 -1.26 -5.44
CA LYS A 655 -12.33 -0.65 -4.20
C LYS A 655 -13.17 0.60 -3.83
N GLU A 656 -12.81 1.32 -2.77
CA GLU A 656 -13.33 2.67 -2.49
C GLU A 656 -12.42 3.74 -3.13
N PRO A 657 -12.68 4.21 -4.36
CA PRO A 657 -11.97 5.36 -4.94
C PRO A 657 -12.32 6.65 -4.18
N PRO A 658 -11.33 7.41 -3.66
CA PRO A 658 -11.59 8.63 -2.88
C PRO A 658 -12.46 9.66 -3.59
N GLU A 659 -12.37 9.76 -4.92
CA GLU A 659 -13.17 10.68 -5.73
C GLU A 659 -14.67 10.39 -5.63
N MET A 660 -15.07 9.12 -5.50
CA MET A 660 -16.48 8.75 -5.29
C MET A 660 -16.93 9.03 -3.86
N LEU A 661 -16.03 8.96 -2.88
CA LEU A 661 -16.32 9.31 -1.47
C LEU A 661 -16.56 10.80 -1.24
N VAL A 662 -16.14 11.70 -2.15
CA VAL A 662 -16.52 13.13 -2.11
C VAL A 662 -17.61 13.50 -3.11
N SER A 663 -18.09 12.57 -3.94
CA SER A 663 -19.09 12.84 -4.98
C SER A 663 -20.23 11.81 -5.00
N GLN A 664 -20.07 10.70 -5.73
CA GLN A 664 -21.10 9.71 -5.98
C GLN A 664 -21.74 9.13 -4.72
N VAL A 665 -21.00 9.03 -3.60
CA VAL A 665 -21.51 8.54 -2.31
C VAL A 665 -22.78 9.28 -1.84
N PHE A 666 -22.97 10.56 -2.22
CA PHE A 666 -24.14 11.37 -1.88
C PHE A 666 -25.41 11.06 -2.71
N MET A 667 -25.31 10.16 -3.70
CA MET A 667 -26.43 9.70 -4.54
C MET A 667 -26.64 8.18 -4.55
N MET A 668 -25.82 7.40 -3.85
CA MET A 668 -25.90 5.93 -3.85
C MET A 668 -27.10 5.40 -3.06
N THR A 669 -27.74 4.35 -3.59
CA THR A 669 -28.73 3.54 -2.88
C THR A 669 -28.11 2.87 -1.65
N LYS A 670 -28.88 2.74 -0.55
CA LYS A 670 -28.45 1.97 0.61
C LYS A 670 -28.43 0.47 0.28
N PRO A 671 -27.30 -0.24 0.39
CA PRO A 671 -27.22 -1.67 0.13
C PRO A 671 -27.85 -2.50 1.26
N THR A 672 -28.22 -3.75 0.97
CA THR A 672 -28.65 -4.76 1.96
C THR A 672 -27.74 -5.99 2.01
N ASP A 673 -26.48 -5.85 1.58
CA ASP A 673 -25.45 -6.90 1.54
C ASP A 673 -24.23 -6.52 2.40
N ILE A 674 -23.11 -7.23 2.24
CA ILE A 674 -21.84 -7.03 2.98
C ILE A 674 -21.29 -5.59 2.93
N ARG A 675 -21.72 -4.76 1.97
CA ARG A 675 -21.42 -3.33 1.93
C ARG A 675 -22.08 -2.57 3.07
N LEU A 676 -23.28 -2.98 3.50
CA LEU A 676 -23.94 -2.41 4.68
C LEU A 676 -23.19 -2.75 5.96
N GLU A 677 -22.83 -4.03 6.12
CA GLU A 677 -22.14 -4.56 7.32
C GLU A 677 -20.76 -3.92 7.52
N LYS A 678 -19.96 -3.84 6.46
CA LYS A 678 -18.63 -3.20 6.49
C LYS A 678 -18.68 -1.67 6.27
N ASN A 679 -19.88 -1.08 6.25
CA ASN A 679 -20.14 0.33 5.91
C ASN A 679 -19.35 0.86 4.69
N ARG A 680 -19.37 0.12 3.58
CA ARG A 680 -18.76 0.50 2.30
C ARG A 680 -19.81 0.90 1.25
N THR A 681 -19.32 1.51 0.20
CA THR A 681 -20.04 1.89 -1.01
C THR A 681 -19.95 0.78 -2.07
N PHE A 682 -18.77 0.17 -2.18
CA PHE A 682 -18.42 -0.79 -3.24
C PHE A 682 -17.94 -2.13 -2.65
N LEU A 683 -18.11 -3.21 -3.42
CA LEU A 683 -17.44 -4.48 -3.14
C LEU A 683 -15.96 -4.39 -3.54
N ASN A 684 -15.10 -5.17 -2.87
CA ASN A 684 -13.73 -5.37 -3.33
C ASN A 684 -13.67 -6.42 -4.45
N ARG A 685 -12.52 -6.54 -5.13
CA ARG A 685 -12.31 -7.50 -6.23
C ARG A 685 -12.64 -8.95 -5.87
N LEU A 686 -12.24 -9.42 -4.69
CA LEU A 686 -12.46 -10.81 -4.27
C LEU A 686 -13.94 -11.04 -3.97
N GLU A 687 -14.58 -10.12 -3.27
CA GLU A 687 -16.02 -10.15 -2.99
C GLU A 687 -16.88 -10.15 -4.26
N TRP A 688 -16.45 -9.41 -5.30
CA TRP A 688 -17.06 -9.52 -6.64
C TRP A 688 -16.84 -10.91 -7.25
N LEU A 689 -15.62 -11.42 -7.27
CA LEU A 689 -15.32 -12.73 -7.88
C LEU A 689 -16.08 -13.88 -7.21
N ASP A 690 -16.16 -13.88 -5.87
CA ASP A 690 -16.86 -14.91 -5.12
C ASP A 690 -18.38 -14.82 -5.38
N LEU A 691 -18.95 -13.61 -5.32
CA LEU A 691 -20.37 -13.37 -5.61
C LEU A 691 -20.78 -13.78 -7.03
N LEU A 692 -19.96 -13.46 -8.05
CA LEU A 692 -20.22 -13.85 -9.43
C LEU A 692 -20.06 -15.36 -9.64
N LYS A 693 -19.06 -16.00 -9.02
CA LYS A 693 -18.90 -17.48 -9.09
C LYS A 693 -20.04 -18.22 -8.42
N ASP A 694 -20.49 -17.75 -7.25
CA ASP A 694 -21.59 -18.37 -6.51
C ASP A 694 -22.95 -18.15 -7.19
N THR A 695 -23.12 -17.05 -7.92
CA THR A 695 -24.36 -16.76 -8.66
C THR A 695 -24.41 -17.45 -10.03
N PHE A 696 -23.27 -17.59 -10.71
CA PHE A 696 -23.18 -18.13 -12.07
C PHE A 696 -22.52 -19.52 -12.10
N ASP A 697 -23.01 -20.45 -11.28
CA ASP A 697 -22.63 -21.89 -11.27
C ASP A 697 -21.12 -22.18 -11.41
N LYS A 698 -20.27 -21.38 -10.74
CA LYS A 698 -18.80 -21.47 -10.73
C LYS A 698 -18.14 -21.42 -12.11
N LYS A 699 -18.77 -20.76 -13.08
CA LYS A 699 -18.24 -20.55 -14.43
C LYS A 699 -16.91 -19.78 -14.41
N GLN A 700 -16.12 -19.93 -15.47
CA GLN A 700 -14.86 -19.21 -15.63
C GLN A 700 -15.13 -17.71 -15.83
N ILE A 701 -14.39 -16.87 -15.10
CA ILE A 701 -14.50 -15.41 -15.16
C ILE A 701 -13.15 -14.83 -15.57
N LEU A 702 -13.10 -14.14 -16.72
CA LEU A 702 -11.93 -13.38 -17.12
C LEU A 702 -12.05 -11.94 -16.61
N THR A 703 -10.99 -11.39 -16.04
CA THR A 703 -10.99 -10.01 -15.51
C THR A 703 -9.98 -9.10 -16.18
N TYR A 704 -10.38 -7.85 -16.46
CA TYR A 704 -9.59 -6.79 -17.10
C TYR A 704 -9.85 -5.41 -16.45
N PRO A 705 -8.87 -4.50 -16.30
CA PRO A 705 -7.46 -4.70 -16.60
C PRO A 705 -6.84 -5.83 -15.76
N LYS A 706 -5.77 -6.42 -16.29
CA LYS A 706 -4.90 -7.31 -15.51
C LYS A 706 -4.12 -6.46 -14.49
N ASN A 707 -3.73 -7.05 -13.38
CA ASN A 707 -2.91 -6.39 -12.34
C ASN A 707 -1.55 -5.86 -12.86
N THR A 708 -1.08 -6.35 -14.00
CA THR A 708 0.13 -5.87 -14.69
C THR A 708 -0.09 -4.59 -15.51
N HIS A 709 -1.34 -4.21 -15.81
CA HIS A 709 -1.67 -3.06 -16.65
C HIS A 709 -1.90 -1.81 -15.80
N ALA A 710 -1.29 -0.66 -16.16
CA ALA A 710 -1.32 0.57 -15.34
C ALA A 710 -2.74 1.07 -14.99
N LEU A 711 -3.72 0.86 -15.89
CA LEU A 711 -5.12 1.19 -15.63
C LEU A 711 -5.78 0.40 -14.48
N TYR A 712 -5.19 -0.71 -14.02
CA TYR A 712 -5.66 -1.46 -12.85
C TYR A 712 -5.71 -0.58 -11.58
N GLU A 713 -4.80 0.40 -11.47
CA GLU A 713 -4.72 1.29 -10.33
C GLU A 713 -5.92 2.26 -10.20
N PHE A 714 -6.77 2.41 -11.22
CA PHE A 714 -8.06 3.09 -11.08
C PHE A 714 -9.11 2.25 -10.34
N GLY A 715 -8.90 0.95 -10.16
CA GLY A 715 -9.82 0.07 -9.45
C GLY A 715 -11.20 -0.06 -10.09
N GLN A 716 -11.29 0.08 -11.41
CA GLN A 716 -12.42 -0.37 -12.22
C GLN A 716 -12.06 -1.71 -12.84
N GLN A 717 -12.99 -2.67 -12.86
CA GLN A 717 -12.73 -3.98 -13.44
C GLN A 717 -13.94 -4.50 -14.23
N LEU A 718 -13.67 -4.89 -15.48
CA LEU A 718 -14.53 -5.70 -16.35
C LEU A 718 -14.37 -7.18 -15.97
N PHE A 719 -15.50 -7.85 -15.79
CA PHE A 719 -15.69 -9.27 -15.60
C PHE A 719 -16.42 -9.82 -16.83
N VAL A 720 -15.78 -10.76 -17.52
CA VAL A 720 -16.33 -11.47 -18.68
C VAL A 720 -16.67 -12.89 -18.24
N VAL A 721 -17.95 -13.25 -18.28
CA VAL A 721 -18.46 -14.55 -17.85
C VAL A 721 -19.13 -15.24 -19.04
N LYS A 722 -18.77 -16.49 -19.30
CA LYS A 722 -19.52 -17.37 -20.21
C LYS A 722 -20.44 -18.29 -19.40
N ILE A 723 -21.70 -18.39 -19.81
CA ILE A 723 -22.80 -19.08 -19.12
C ILE A 723 -22.95 -20.54 -19.58
#